data_AF-A0A511SVQ0-F1
#
_entry.id   AF-A0A511SVQ0-F1
#
_cell.length_a   1.000
_cell.length_b   1.000
_cell.length_c   1.000
_cell.angle_alpha   90.00
_cell.angle_beta   90.00
_cell.angle_gamma   90.00
#
_symmetry.space_group_name_H-M   'P 1'
#
loop_
_entity.id
_entity.type
_entity.pdbx_description
1 polymer ?
#
loop_
_entity_poly.entity_id
_entity_poly.type
_entity_poly.pdbx_seq_one_letter_code
_entity_poly.pdbx_strand_id
1 'polypeptide(L)'
;MLKSKSDKALVLALAAPVLVVTALLVVRTPSGGNGVEARFWAERRASARIEARLTYPEADRYRPRVSAGGCLVPAEPIPLKELARLEEEGNWAGIAAAYGLQGEWNQAGSFLERMSSSVDRDSDLAAVQLSRGAHEQALRLLDRVLARAPAHPQALWNRALALRDMGLTMKAAETFEKVAALGEQGWSREAKAQALTLREETQARSRKWHGARDATLALLEDPKAPLPLQEARQSPGVVRQHFYDVVRAAPSKERVLALMPLARELDRLQGGTSLGDYVTRVSGRDFTRRGALAQGYSEWVRKRAGAPESLVETVRASGEEDLFVGMALHNKAAALRYLPDLVTHVQREKDTWLGLFLEREQARKETADGEWWKAEQRLFNALQRCREGAFSARCVDLEIRLGILYAELRRLTEAEQHARTAWSWARQLQEWELELTTLEMLVHISRDRGDFSSALAYVEEWTARGGRVIDTCYWPHINQAHTHYLALRPEAARASLEAAAACPNAKLDLMFGATFAEMARARPDPKDAERLSQALDVARASNPTPGDAIYARYLEGRFVLDHEHERGVELLTRTLEDARKLPSTEPLAREAWTLGYSSLVTDAGRRGDYARALELLAEQLGTQVPTRCALGAAVHNERSVAVARGPAGELVGDYQGTREVPFAESPSVKLVPEHVRQALKGCAQVEVLAWAPVFGRTDLLPVDQPWSFRMGRIVPGVSAPSRRLVVSSVEAPALLQLPRLPTWTPPSEPEPTRLELLSGSDATPSRVLSSMSDATEIEIHAHGISDPVLSDASLVVLSPEGNGRYALTADIVRKQKLAGAPMVFLAACSAGRLASTTTHEPFSLPAAFIEAGARAVLASTVDIPDAAGRFFDGVRQRIRGGTAPAVALRDERQKWLSRDARNGWTHHVLLVETSD
;
A
#
# COMPACT_ATOMS: atom_id res chain seq x y z
N MET A 1 9.69 -63.86 67.64
CA MET A 1 10.26 -63.78 66.27
C MET A 1 9.71 -62.51 65.64
N LEU A 2 10.45 -61.62 64.97
CA LEU A 2 11.90 -61.49 64.70
C LEU A 2 12.28 -59.97 64.67
N LYS A 3 13.56 -59.63 64.88
CA LYS A 3 14.10 -58.25 65.00
C LYS A 3 14.30 -57.60 63.61
N SER A 4 14.31 -56.27 63.43
CA SER A 4 15.31 -55.27 63.89
C SER A 4 14.68 -53.85 63.92
N LYS A 5 14.76 -53.06 65.03
CA LYS A 5 15.82 -52.08 65.40
C LYS A 5 16.26 -51.16 64.24
N SER A 6 15.98 -49.84 64.21
CA SER A 6 16.26 -48.70 65.14
C SER A 6 17.73 -48.24 65.08
N ASP A 7 18.11 -46.95 65.09
CA ASP A 7 17.67 -45.75 65.84
C ASP A 7 17.58 -44.48 64.94
N LYS A 8 16.89 -43.35 65.21
CA LYS A 8 16.46 -42.54 66.39
C LYS A 8 17.45 -41.48 66.94
N ALA A 9 17.13 -40.19 66.75
CA ALA A 9 17.21 -39.05 67.69
C ALA A 9 16.62 -37.79 66.98
N LEU A 10 15.53 -37.09 67.35
CA LEU A 10 14.78 -36.76 68.59
C LEU A 10 15.18 -35.42 69.26
N VAL A 11 14.23 -34.83 70.02
CA VAL A 11 14.19 -33.49 70.68
C VAL A 11 13.52 -32.40 69.80
N LEU A 12 12.47 -31.63 70.20
CA LEU A 12 11.41 -31.81 71.24
C LEU A 12 10.24 -30.79 71.04
N ALA A 13 9.04 -31.09 71.59
CA ALA A 13 8.01 -30.24 72.26
C ALA A 13 7.65 -28.80 71.77
N LEU A 14 6.43 -28.24 71.93
CA LEU A 14 5.16 -28.54 72.66
C LEU A 14 3.96 -28.25 71.69
N ALA A 15 2.65 -28.33 72.00
CA ALA A 15 1.88 -28.50 73.24
C ALA A 15 0.68 -29.49 73.08
N ALA A 16 -0.52 -29.16 73.58
CA ALA A 16 -1.74 -29.99 73.58
C ALA A 16 -3.05 -29.13 73.54
N PRO A 17 -4.26 -29.72 73.38
CA PRO A 17 -5.47 -29.01 72.89
C PRO A 17 -6.52 -28.65 73.96
N VAL A 18 -7.48 -27.78 73.61
CA VAL A 18 -8.79 -27.63 74.29
C VAL A 18 -9.90 -27.41 73.26
N LEU A 19 -11.04 -28.08 73.46
CA LEU A 19 -12.23 -28.03 72.60
C LEU A 19 -13.44 -27.62 73.47
N VAL A 20 -13.72 -26.32 73.61
CA VAL A 20 -14.90 -25.80 74.34
C VAL A 20 -15.51 -24.58 73.62
N VAL A 21 -16.84 -24.61 73.56
CA VAL A 21 -17.77 -23.65 72.93
C VAL A 21 -17.64 -22.21 73.44
N THR A 22 -17.45 -21.25 72.51
CA THR A 22 -17.87 -19.84 72.63
C THR A 22 -18.39 -19.38 71.26
N ALA A 23 -19.69 -19.09 71.09
CA ALA A 23 -20.36 -17.85 71.50
C ALA A 23 -19.85 -16.60 70.76
N LEU A 24 -20.64 -16.16 69.78
CA LEU A 24 -20.79 -14.76 69.32
C LEU A 24 -19.52 -13.89 69.29
N LEU A 25 -18.58 -14.24 68.40
CA LEU A 25 -17.77 -13.22 67.73
C LEU A 25 -17.99 -13.29 66.23
N VAL A 26 -18.56 -12.19 65.72
CA VAL A 26 -18.60 -11.87 64.29
C VAL A 26 -17.16 -11.61 63.86
N VAL A 27 -16.43 -12.69 63.54
CA VAL A 27 -15.29 -12.60 62.64
C VAL A 27 -15.87 -12.33 61.26
N ARG A 28 -16.17 -11.05 61.02
CA ARG A 28 -16.08 -10.47 59.69
C ARG A 28 -14.67 -10.78 59.19
N THR A 29 -14.52 -11.90 58.47
CA THR A 29 -13.58 -11.93 57.36
C THR A 29 -13.92 -10.68 56.54
N PRO A 30 -13.01 -9.70 56.41
CA PRO A 30 -13.34 -8.49 55.68
C PRO A 30 -13.54 -8.88 54.22
N SER A 31 -14.81 -8.97 53.82
CA SER A 31 -15.23 -8.92 52.42
C SER A 31 -15.04 -7.49 51.89
N GLY A 32 -13.81 -7.00 51.99
CA GLY A 32 -13.33 -5.76 51.39
C GLY A 32 -13.03 -6.03 49.93
N GLY A 33 -14.09 -6.28 49.15
CA GLY A 33 -13.99 -6.42 47.70
C GLY A 33 -13.66 -5.07 47.07
N ASN A 34 -12.39 -4.70 47.06
CA ASN A 34 -11.84 -3.57 46.32
C ASN A 34 -11.82 -3.94 44.83
N GLY A 35 -12.99 -3.94 44.22
CA GLY A 35 -13.17 -4.14 42.79
C GLY A 35 -14.39 -3.35 42.31
N VAL A 36 -14.42 -3.08 41.00
CA VAL A 36 -15.58 -2.47 40.35
C VAL A 36 -16.78 -3.41 40.44
N GLU A 37 -17.96 -2.86 40.73
CA GLU A 37 -19.18 -3.66 40.93
C GLU A 37 -19.51 -4.53 39.70
N ALA A 38 -19.92 -5.79 39.92
CA ALA A 38 -20.34 -6.67 38.81
C ALA A 38 -21.50 -6.07 37.98
N ARG A 39 -22.30 -5.19 38.60
CA ARG A 39 -23.36 -4.40 37.97
C ARG A 39 -22.82 -3.46 36.87
N PHE A 40 -21.72 -2.74 37.12
CA PHE A 40 -21.08 -1.84 36.16
C PHE A 40 -20.74 -2.56 34.84
N TRP A 41 -20.25 -3.80 34.92
CA TRP A 41 -19.90 -4.60 33.74
C TRP A 41 -21.14 -5.21 33.07
N ALA A 42 -22.14 -5.61 33.85
CA ALA A 42 -23.39 -6.15 33.31
C ALA A 42 -24.17 -5.09 32.50
N GLU A 43 -24.31 -3.87 33.01
CA GLU A 43 -24.99 -2.77 32.34
C GLU A 43 -24.30 -2.41 31.01
N ARG A 44 -22.97 -2.25 31.02
CA ARG A 44 -22.16 -2.00 29.80
C ARG A 44 -22.29 -3.10 28.76
N ARG A 45 -22.26 -4.36 29.17
CA ARG A 45 -22.45 -5.49 28.24
C ARG A 45 -23.85 -5.53 27.61
N ALA A 46 -24.89 -5.07 28.32
CA ALA A 46 -26.24 -4.97 27.79
C ALA A 46 -26.41 -3.79 26.81
N SER A 47 -25.78 -2.64 27.10
CA SER A 47 -25.79 -1.47 26.21
C SER A 47 -24.85 -1.61 25.01
N ALA A 48 -23.81 -2.44 25.09
CA ALA A 48 -22.79 -2.57 24.05
C ALA A 48 -23.38 -2.91 22.67
N ARG A 49 -22.90 -2.20 21.63
CA ARG A 49 -23.24 -2.44 20.21
C ARG A 49 -22.00 -2.75 19.36
N ILE A 50 -20.89 -3.08 20.02
CA ILE A 50 -19.62 -3.37 19.36
C ILE A 50 -19.55 -4.82 18.87
N GLU A 51 -19.10 -5.03 17.63
CA GLU A 51 -18.86 -6.37 17.06
C GLU A 51 -17.53 -6.95 17.52
N ALA A 52 -16.53 -6.09 17.73
CA ALA A 52 -15.20 -6.49 18.17
C ALA A 52 -15.26 -7.18 19.54
N ARG A 53 -14.33 -8.12 19.73
CA ARG A 53 -14.14 -8.87 20.96
C ARG A 53 -12.93 -8.30 21.69
N LEU A 54 -13.11 -7.95 22.95
CA LEU A 54 -12.10 -7.28 23.79
C LEU A 54 -11.48 -8.29 24.76
N THR A 55 -10.19 -8.13 25.07
CA THR A 55 -9.45 -9.11 25.87
C THR A 55 -9.76 -9.10 27.36
N TYR A 56 -10.25 -7.97 27.89
CA TYR A 56 -10.57 -7.84 29.31
C TYR A 56 -11.70 -8.81 29.72
N PRO A 57 -11.54 -9.67 30.75
CA PRO A 57 -12.46 -10.79 31.02
C PRO A 57 -13.94 -10.42 31.20
N GLU A 58 -14.23 -9.24 31.76
CA GLU A 58 -15.62 -8.77 31.91
C GLU A 58 -16.24 -8.21 30.63
N ALA A 59 -15.44 -7.82 29.64
CA ALA A 59 -15.89 -7.37 28.33
C ALA A 59 -15.96 -8.52 27.30
N ASP A 60 -15.16 -9.57 27.50
CA ASP A 60 -15.04 -10.75 26.63
C ASP A 60 -16.24 -11.70 26.68
N ARG A 61 -17.08 -11.60 27.73
CA ARG A 61 -18.24 -12.48 27.92
C ARG A 61 -19.20 -12.38 26.72
N TYR A 62 -19.56 -13.53 26.15
CA TYR A 62 -20.46 -13.62 25.00
C TYR A 62 -21.80 -12.90 25.24
N ARG A 63 -22.28 -12.20 24.21
CA ARG A 63 -23.54 -11.45 24.19
C ARG A 63 -24.30 -11.77 22.89
N PRO A 64 -25.54 -12.27 22.92
CA PRO A 64 -26.34 -12.46 21.71
C PRO A 64 -26.59 -11.10 21.05
N ARG A 65 -26.35 -10.99 19.74
CA ARG A 65 -26.71 -9.78 18.99
C ARG A 65 -28.23 -9.72 18.82
N VAL A 66 -28.87 -8.76 19.46
CA VAL A 66 -30.30 -8.47 19.25
C VAL A 66 -30.44 -7.74 17.91
N SER A 67 -31.40 -8.14 17.08
CA SER A 67 -31.71 -7.47 15.81
C SER A 67 -31.97 -5.97 16.02
N ALA A 68 -31.55 -5.14 15.06
CA ALA A 68 -31.56 -3.66 15.15
C ALA A 68 -32.96 -3.00 15.10
N GLY A 69 -34.01 -3.68 15.57
CA GLY A 69 -35.41 -3.21 15.57
C GLY A 69 -35.94 -2.70 16.91
N GLY A 70 -35.10 -2.63 17.95
CA GLY A 70 -35.47 -2.04 19.25
C GLY A 70 -35.15 -0.54 19.33
N CYS A 71 -35.97 0.23 20.06
CA CYS A 71 -35.72 1.66 20.28
C CYS A 71 -34.32 1.91 20.86
N LEU A 72 -33.66 2.97 20.38
CA LEU A 72 -32.34 3.38 20.83
C LEU A 72 -32.41 3.85 22.29
N VAL A 73 -31.95 3.00 23.21
CA VAL A 73 -31.62 3.43 24.59
C VAL A 73 -30.22 4.05 24.53
N PRO A 74 -30.05 5.35 24.87
CA PRO A 74 -28.73 5.97 24.94
C PRO A 74 -27.85 5.24 25.95
N ALA A 75 -26.54 5.15 25.68
CA ALA A 75 -25.61 4.64 26.69
C ALA A 75 -25.57 5.61 27.88
N GLU A 76 -25.79 5.12 29.10
CA GLU A 76 -25.60 5.94 30.30
C GLU A 76 -24.11 6.32 30.44
N PRO A 77 -23.78 7.56 30.83
CA PRO A 77 -22.40 8.00 31.02
C PRO A 77 -21.63 7.09 31.99
N ILE A 78 -20.33 6.88 31.76
CA ILE A 78 -19.54 6.06 32.67
C ILE A 78 -19.44 6.72 34.06
N PRO A 79 -19.86 6.05 35.16
CA PRO A 79 -19.70 6.59 36.50
C PRO A 79 -18.21 6.84 36.79
N LEU A 80 -17.83 8.11 36.90
CA LEU A 80 -16.44 8.53 37.11
C LEU A 80 -15.81 7.88 38.34
N LYS A 81 -16.61 7.54 39.36
CA LYS A 81 -16.17 6.84 40.57
C LYS A 81 -15.57 5.46 40.28
N GLU A 82 -16.16 4.67 39.38
CA GLU A 82 -15.65 3.34 39.06
C GLU A 82 -14.46 3.41 38.08
N LEU A 83 -14.39 4.45 37.23
CA LEU A 83 -13.16 4.74 36.46
C LEU A 83 -12.00 5.18 37.36
N ALA A 84 -12.26 6.07 38.32
CA ALA A 84 -11.26 6.52 39.29
C ALA A 84 -10.70 5.34 40.11
N ARG A 85 -11.56 4.41 40.54
CA ARG A 85 -11.12 3.15 41.18
C ARG A 85 -10.20 2.34 40.27
N LEU A 86 -10.54 2.14 39.00
CA LEU A 86 -9.67 1.42 38.06
C LEU A 86 -8.34 2.17 37.82
N GLU A 87 -8.33 3.50 37.86
CA GLU A 87 -7.14 4.32 37.69
C GLU A 87 -6.23 4.28 38.95
N GLU A 88 -6.82 4.32 40.15
CA GLU A 88 -6.14 4.08 41.43
C GLU A 88 -5.52 2.68 41.51
N GLU A 89 -6.18 1.66 40.92
CA GLU A 89 -5.68 0.30 40.79
C GLU A 89 -4.64 0.12 39.66
N GLY A 90 -4.40 1.15 38.82
CA GLY A 90 -3.54 1.07 37.63
C GLY A 90 -4.09 0.15 36.53
N ASN A 91 -5.38 -0.20 36.57
CA ASN A 91 -6.06 -1.13 35.68
C ASN A 91 -6.47 -0.46 34.36
N TRP A 92 -5.48 -0.02 33.58
CA TRP A 92 -5.67 0.62 32.28
C TRP A 92 -6.46 -0.24 31.29
N ALA A 93 -6.30 -1.57 31.34
CA ALA A 93 -7.06 -2.51 30.52
C ALA A 93 -8.56 -2.50 30.84
N GLY A 94 -8.93 -2.44 32.13
CA GLY A 94 -10.31 -2.28 32.57
C GLY A 94 -10.92 -0.95 32.13
N ILE A 95 -10.16 0.16 32.21
CA ILE A 95 -10.62 1.46 31.72
C ILE A 95 -10.84 1.43 30.20
N ALA A 96 -9.87 0.92 29.44
CA ALA A 96 -9.96 0.80 27.99
C ALA A 96 -11.15 -0.06 27.57
N ALA A 97 -11.39 -1.19 28.25
CA ALA A 97 -12.53 -2.06 27.97
C ALA A 97 -13.88 -1.42 28.36
N ALA A 98 -13.94 -0.62 29.42
CA ALA A 98 -15.15 0.10 29.81
C ALA A 98 -15.55 1.15 28.77
N TYR A 99 -14.59 1.91 28.22
CA TYR A 99 -14.82 2.83 27.11
C TYR A 99 -15.15 2.08 25.80
N GLY A 100 -14.41 1.00 25.49
CA GLY A 100 -14.63 0.17 24.31
C GLY A 100 -16.04 -0.42 24.25
N LEU A 101 -16.57 -0.92 25.38
CA LEU A 101 -17.96 -1.41 25.45
C LEU A 101 -19.02 -0.34 25.16
N GLN A 102 -18.72 0.94 25.36
CA GLN A 102 -19.61 2.05 25.00
C GLN A 102 -19.39 2.59 23.57
N GLY A 103 -18.31 2.17 22.88
CA GLY A 103 -17.93 2.71 21.57
C GLY A 103 -17.07 3.99 21.65
N GLU A 104 -16.58 4.34 22.84
CA GLU A 104 -15.71 5.51 23.08
C GLU A 104 -14.25 5.16 22.74
N TRP A 105 -14.00 4.84 21.48
CA TRP A 105 -12.78 4.18 21.01
C TRP A 105 -11.52 5.04 21.07
N ASN A 106 -11.64 6.36 21.01
CA ASN A 106 -10.50 7.27 21.16
C ASN A 106 -9.96 7.26 22.59
N GLN A 107 -10.86 7.25 23.57
CA GLN A 107 -10.56 7.13 24.98
C GLN A 107 -9.96 5.75 25.25
N ALA A 108 -10.59 4.68 24.76
CA ALA A 108 -10.05 3.32 24.87
C ALA A 108 -8.60 3.22 24.33
N GLY A 109 -8.33 3.76 23.13
CA GLY A 109 -6.99 3.84 22.54
C GLY A 109 -5.98 4.56 23.44
N SER A 110 -6.32 5.73 23.96
CA SER A 110 -5.40 6.53 24.80
C SER A 110 -5.06 5.91 26.16
N PHE A 111 -5.84 4.93 26.64
CA PHE A 111 -5.50 4.11 27.80
C PHE A 111 -4.69 2.86 27.42
N LEU A 112 -4.99 2.22 26.27
CA LEU A 112 -4.17 1.12 25.74
C LEU A 112 -2.74 1.58 25.43
N GLU A 113 -2.54 2.80 24.93
CA GLU A 113 -1.22 3.37 24.66
C GLU A 113 -0.34 3.55 25.92
N ARG A 114 -0.94 3.62 27.12
CA ARG A 114 -0.22 3.66 28.40
C ARG A 114 0.26 2.28 28.86
N MET A 115 -0.22 1.20 28.24
CA MET A 115 0.12 -0.17 28.62
C MET A 115 1.41 -0.65 27.92
N SER A 116 2.19 -1.45 28.64
CA SER A 116 3.31 -2.20 28.08
C SER A 116 2.85 -3.13 26.95
N SER A 117 3.73 -3.44 25.99
CA SER A 117 3.37 -4.27 24.84
C SER A 117 3.05 -5.70 25.27
N SER A 118 1.84 -6.14 24.94
CA SER A 118 1.33 -7.50 25.11
C SER A 118 0.46 -7.88 23.92
N VAL A 119 0.26 -9.18 23.71
CA VAL A 119 -0.63 -9.68 22.66
C VAL A 119 -2.08 -9.20 22.86
N ASP A 120 -2.50 -9.11 24.13
CA ASP A 120 -3.85 -8.67 24.50
C ASP A 120 -4.06 -7.18 24.15
N ARG A 121 -3.11 -6.32 24.54
CA ARG A 121 -3.14 -4.88 24.22
C ARG A 121 -3.19 -4.66 22.71
N ASP A 122 -2.38 -5.40 21.95
CA ASP A 122 -2.30 -5.25 20.50
C ASP A 122 -3.58 -5.77 19.80
N SER A 123 -4.26 -6.79 20.37
CA SER A 123 -5.59 -7.23 19.95
C SER A 123 -6.69 -6.19 20.22
N ASP A 124 -6.65 -5.51 21.37
CA ASP A 124 -7.61 -4.45 21.69
C ASP A 124 -7.34 -3.14 20.93
N LEU A 125 -6.07 -2.82 20.65
CA LEU A 125 -5.72 -1.75 19.71
C LEU A 125 -6.24 -2.05 18.30
N ALA A 126 -6.25 -3.31 17.87
CA ALA A 126 -6.87 -3.68 16.60
C ALA A 126 -8.39 -3.49 16.60
N ALA A 127 -9.08 -3.69 17.73
CA ALA A 127 -10.50 -3.36 17.87
C ALA A 127 -10.74 -1.83 17.72
N VAL A 128 -9.86 -0.99 18.26
CA VAL A 128 -9.89 0.47 18.02
C VAL A 128 -9.70 0.79 16.53
N GLN A 129 -8.79 0.10 15.82
CA GLN A 129 -8.61 0.33 14.38
C GLN A 129 -9.80 -0.16 13.53
N LEU A 130 -10.43 -1.28 13.89
CA LEU A 130 -11.68 -1.74 13.26
C LEU A 130 -12.79 -0.68 13.37
N SER A 131 -12.97 -0.09 14.55
CA SER A 131 -14.01 0.93 14.77
C SER A 131 -13.81 2.21 13.94
N ARG A 132 -12.58 2.47 13.49
CA ARG A 132 -12.19 3.59 12.63
C ARG A 132 -12.28 3.25 11.13
N GLY A 133 -12.66 2.02 10.77
CA GLY A 133 -12.60 1.52 9.39
C GLY A 133 -11.18 1.27 8.88
N ALA A 134 -10.17 1.32 9.76
CA ALA A 134 -8.75 1.16 9.41
C ALA A 134 -8.36 -0.33 9.33
N HIS A 135 -9.08 -1.10 8.51
CA HIS A 135 -9.00 -2.57 8.47
C HIS A 135 -7.58 -3.10 8.21
N GLU A 136 -6.80 -2.42 7.37
CA GLU A 136 -5.38 -2.77 7.11
C GLU A 136 -4.50 -2.63 8.36
N GLN A 137 -4.71 -1.59 9.16
CA GLN A 137 -3.98 -1.38 10.42
C GLN A 137 -4.39 -2.42 11.47
N ALA A 138 -5.69 -2.74 11.53
CA ALA A 138 -6.19 -3.82 12.37
C ALA A 138 -5.55 -5.17 11.97
N LEU A 139 -5.56 -5.51 10.69
CA LEU A 139 -5.02 -6.77 10.17
C LEU A 139 -3.53 -6.93 10.50
N ARG A 140 -2.70 -5.88 10.33
CA ARG A 140 -1.28 -5.90 10.73
C ARG A 140 -1.06 -6.18 12.21
N LEU A 141 -1.85 -5.56 13.10
CA LEU A 141 -1.79 -5.83 14.54
C LEU A 141 -2.18 -7.29 14.84
N LEU A 142 -3.27 -7.76 14.24
CA LEU A 142 -3.83 -9.09 14.47
C LEU A 142 -2.94 -10.21 13.95
N ASP A 143 -2.31 -10.05 12.78
CA ASP A 143 -1.35 -11.03 12.27
C ASP A 143 -0.09 -11.12 13.15
N ARG A 144 0.40 -9.99 13.70
CA ARG A 144 1.51 -9.99 14.68
C ARG A 144 1.12 -10.70 15.98
N VAL A 145 -0.11 -10.51 16.45
CA VAL A 145 -0.67 -11.21 17.62
C VAL A 145 -0.74 -12.72 17.35
N LEU A 146 -1.34 -13.14 16.23
CA LEU A 146 -1.52 -14.55 15.88
C LEU A 146 -0.21 -15.27 15.54
N ALA A 147 0.81 -14.56 15.05
CA ALA A 147 2.15 -15.12 14.89
C ALA A 147 2.81 -15.49 16.24
N ARG A 148 2.40 -14.86 17.35
CA ARG A 148 2.87 -15.14 18.71
C ARG A 148 1.93 -16.06 19.49
N ALA A 149 0.62 -15.95 19.25
CA ALA A 149 -0.43 -16.70 19.92
C ALA A 149 -1.48 -17.18 18.89
N PRO A 150 -1.22 -18.27 18.14
CA PRO A 150 -2.08 -18.69 17.02
C PRO A 150 -3.53 -19.04 17.37
N ALA A 151 -3.79 -19.36 18.65
CA ALA A 151 -5.11 -19.70 19.17
C ALA A 151 -5.78 -18.55 19.96
N HIS A 152 -5.26 -17.32 19.88
CA HIS A 152 -5.80 -16.17 20.63
C HIS A 152 -7.25 -15.85 20.18
N PRO A 153 -8.28 -16.03 21.03
CA PRO A 153 -9.67 -16.03 20.58
C PRO A 153 -10.15 -14.69 20.03
N GLN A 154 -9.80 -13.60 20.71
CA GLN A 154 -10.15 -12.22 20.37
C GLN A 154 -9.46 -11.79 19.08
N ALA A 155 -8.18 -12.12 18.91
CA ALA A 155 -7.44 -11.78 17.69
C ALA A 155 -7.97 -12.57 16.47
N LEU A 156 -8.30 -13.85 16.61
CA LEU A 156 -8.96 -14.62 15.55
C LEU A 156 -10.31 -14.01 15.16
N TRP A 157 -11.14 -13.66 16.14
CA TRP A 157 -12.44 -13.02 15.91
C TRP A 157 -12.32 -11.66 15.22
N ASN A 158 -11.48 -10.76 15.76
CA ASN A 158 -11.25 -9.43 15.22
C ASN A 158 -10.62 -9.49 13.81
N ARG A 159 -9.79 -10.51 13.53
CA ARG A 159 -9.25 -10.75 12.16
C ARG A 159 -10.34 -11.17 11.19
N ALA A 160 -11.25 -12.05 11.61
CA ALA A 160 -12.38 -12.46 10.79
C ALA A 160 -13.31 -11.27 10.46
N LEU A 161 -13.51 -10.34 11.41
CA LEU A 161 -14.20 -9.06 11.15
C LEU A 161 -13.43 -8.19 10.15
N ALA A 162 -12.14 -7.94 10.35
CA ALA A 162 -11.30 -7.14 9.44
C ALA A 162 -11.40 -7.65 7.99
N LEU A 163 -11.25 -8.96 7.80
CA LEU A 163 -11.33 -9.61 6.50
C LEU A 163 -12.73 -9.50 5.88
N ARG A 164 -13.80 -9.72 6.68
CA ARG A 164 -15.19 -9.58 6.24
C ARG A 164 -15.45 -8.16 5.72
N ASP A 165 -15.01 -7.15 6.47
CA ASP A 165 -15.28 -5.74 6.19
C ASP A 165 -14.42 -5.23 5.01
N MET A 166 -13.24 -5.84 4.78
CA MET A 166 -12.47 -5.72 3.52
C MET A 166 -13.12 -6.48 2.32
N GLY A 167 -14.15 -7.30 2.54
CA GLY A 167 -14.80 -8.11 1.51
C GLY A 167 -14.13 -9.46 1.22
N LEU A 168 -13.13 -9.85 2.01
CA LEU A 168 -12.37 -11.11 1.90
C LEU A 168 -13.13 -12.24 2.61
N THR A 169 -14.32 -12.53 2.07
CA THR A 169 -15.33 -13.39 2.67
C THR A 169 -14.89 -14.85 2.87
N MET A 170 -14.08 -15.42 1.96
CA MET A 170 -13.65 -16.82 2.08
C MET A 170 -12.61 -16.95 3.20
N LYS A 171 -11.66 -16.01 3.28
CA LYS A 171 -10.67 -15.98 4.37
C LYS A 171 -11.29 -15.57 5.71
N ALA A 172 -12.28 -14.68 5.71
CA ALA A 172 -13.08 -14.39 6.89
C ALA A 172 -13.78 -15.65 7.41
N ALA A 173 -14.40 -16.44 6.52
CA ALA A 173 -15.05 -17.70 6.89
C ALA A 173 -14.05 -18.72 7.48
N GLU A 174 -12.89 -18.93 6.85
CA GLU A 174 -11.82 -19.80 7.40
C GLU A 174 -11.34 -19.32 8.78
N THR A 175 -11.25 -18.01 8.98
CA THR A 175 -10.82 -17.42 10.26
C THR A 175 -11.90 -17.57 11.35
N PHE A 176 -13.18 -17.43 10.99
CA PHE A 176 -14.29 -17.76 11.89
C PHE A 176 -14.36 -19.26 12.22
N GLU A 177 -14.04 -20.16 11.29
CA GLU A 177 -13.96 -21.60 11.56
C GLU A 177 -12.88 -21.93 12.61
N LYS A 178 -11.76 -21.18 12.63
CA LYS A 178 -10.74 -21.29 13.69
C LYS A 178 -11.29 -20.85 15.05
N VAL A 179 -12.12 -19.81 15.13
CA VAL A 179 -12.85 -19.46 16.39
C VAL A 179 -13.89 -20.51 16.76
N ALA A 180 -14.58 -21.10 15.77
CA ALA A 180 -15.54 -22.17 16.02
C ALA A 180 -14.86 -23.43 16.61
N ALA A 181 -13.62 -23.72 16.21
CA ALA A 181 -12.83 -24.83 16.73
C ALA A 181 -12.39 -24.67 18.20
N LEU A 182 -12.43 -23.46 18.77
CA LEU A 182 -12.07 -23.22 20.19
C LEU A 182 -13.12 -23.75 21.18
N GLY A 183 -14.34 -24.04 20.73
CA GLY A 183 -15.40 -24.63 21.57
C GLY A 183 -16.06 -23.70 22.59
N GLU A 184 -15.83 -22.39 22.50
CA GLU A 184 -16.34 -21.40 23.44
C GLU A 184 -17.86 -21.21 23.33
N GLN A 185 -18.55 -21.22 24.48
CA GLN A 185 -20.00 -21.12 24.54
C GLN A 185 -20.50 -19.79 23.95
N GLY A 186 -21.44 -19.87 23.00
CA GLY A 186 -21.93 -18.71 22.26
C GLY A 186 -21.02 -18.36 21.08
N TRP A 187 -19.79 -17.90 21.36
CA TRP A 187 -18.81 -17.44 20.36
C TRP A 187 -18.62 -18.45 19.22
N SER A 188 -18.38 -19.73 19.52
CA SER A 188 -18.14 -20.75 18.48
C SER A 188 -19.38 -21.08 17.65
N ARG A 189 -20.60 -20.93 18.20
CA ARG A 189 -21.85 -21.09 17.44
C ARG A 189 -22.04 -19.93 16.46
N GLU A 190 -21.79 -18.71 16.92
CA GLU A 190 -21.92 -17.52 16.09
C GLU A 190 -20.86 -17.48 14.98
N ALA A 191 -19.60 -17.81 15.31
CA ALA A 191 -18.52 -17.94 14.33
C ALA A 191 -18.86 -18.97 13.23
N LYS A 192 -19.40 -20.14 13.61
CA LYS A 192 -19.85 -21.15 12.63
C LYS A 192 -20.97 -20.62 11.72
N ALA A 193 -21.91 -19.84 12.24
CA ALA A 193 -22.97 -19.22 11.44
C ALA A 193 -22.41 -18.19 10.46
N GLN A 194 -21.54 -17.28 10.93
CA GLN A 194 -20.86 -16.28 10.10
C GLN A 194 -20.06 -16.95 8.96
N ALA A 195 -19.28 -17.99 9.28
CA ALA A 195 -18.49 -18.72 8.29
C ALA A 195 -19.36 -19.38 7.21
N LEU A 196 -20.48 -20.01 7.61
CA LEU A 196 -21.41 -20.65 6.68
C LEU A 196 -22.02 -19.62 5.71
N THR A 197 -22.60 -18.54 6.24
CA THR A 197 -23.22 -17.48 5.43
C THR A 197 -22.23 -16.87 4.43
N LEU A 198 -21.03 -16.48 4.88
CA LEU A 198 -20.01 -15.87 4.02
C LEU A 198 -19.56 -16.80 2.88
N ARG A 199 -19.40 -18.10 3.16
CA ARG A 199 -19.04 -19.10 2.16
C ARG A 199 -20.18 -19.37 1.17
N GLU A 200 -21.40 -19.56 1.67
CA GLU A 200 -22.57 -19.84 0.84
C GLU A 200 -22.88 -18.68 -0.12
N GLU A 201 -22.85 -17.44 0.36
CA GLU A 201 -23.09 -16.24 -0.46
C GLU A 201 -22.04 -16.08 -1.57
N THR A 202 -20.76 -16.20 -1.25
CA THR A 202 -19.68 -16.04 -2.25
C THR A 202 -19.67 -17.18 -3.26
N GLN A 203 -19.89 -18.43 -2.83
CA GLN A 203 -20.04 -19.54 -3.78
C GLN A 203 -21.32 -19.43 -4.61
N ALA A 204 -22.40 -18.87 -4.08
CA ALA A 204 -23.62 -18.62 -4.84
C ALA A 204 -23.42 -17.55 -5.93
N ARG A 205 -22.67 -16.46 -5.65
CA ARG A 205 -22.25 -15.49 -6.69
C ARG A 205 -21.41 -16.17 -7.76
N SER A 206 -20.42 -16.96 -7.36
CA SER A 206 -19.56 -17.72 -8.29
C SER A 206 -20.39 -18.62 -9.22
N ARG A 207 -21.29 -19.45 -8.68
CA ARG A 207 -22.14 -20.37 -9.46
C ARG A 207 -23.07 -19.62 -10.42
N LYS A 208 -23.65 -18.49 -10.02
CA LYS A 208 -24.51 -17.66 -10.90
C LYS A 208 -23.74 -17.11 -12.09
N TRP A 209 -22.59 -16.49 -11.85
CA TRP A 209 -21.76 -15.90 -12.91
C TRP A 209 -21.24 -16.98 -13.87
N HIS A 210 -20.78 -18.11 -13.35
CA HIS A 210 -20.36 -19.26 -14.18
C HIS A 210 -21.52 -19.85 -14.98
N GLY A 211 -22.69 -20.05 -14.37
CA GLY A 211 -23.89 -20.51 -15.07
C GLY A 211 -24.31 -19.57 -16.19
N ALA A 212 -24.27 -18.25 -15.96
CA ALA A 212 -24.56 -17.24 -16.97
C ALA A 212 -23.58 -17.27 -18.16
N ARG A 213 -22.27 -17.40 -17.87
CA ARG A 213 -21.22 -17.58 -18.87
C ARG A 213 -21.46 -18.84 -19.70
N ASP A 214 -21.63 -19.97 -19.03
CA ASP A 214 -21.67 -21.29 -19.67
C ASP A 214 -22.97 -21.52 -20.45
N ALA A 215 -24.11 -21.01 -19.96
CA ALA A 215 -25.37 -20.99 -20.71
C ALA A 215 -25.31 -20.08 -21.95
N THR A 216 -24.52 -19.00 -21.91
CA THR A 216 -24.27 -18.16 -23.10
C THR A 216 -23.35 -18.85 -24.10
N LEU A 217 -22.27 -19.48 -23.63
CA LEU A 217 -21.33 -20.21 -24.48
C LEU A 217 -21.94 -21.48 -25.10
N ALA A 218 -22.91 -22.12 -24.45
CA ALA A 218 -23.65 -23.26 -25.01
C ALA A 218 -24.34 -22.93 -26.36
N LEU A 219 -24.68 -21.65 -26.60
CA LEU A 219 -25.24 -21.17 -27.87
C LEU A 219 -24.24 -21.26 -29.05
N LEU A 220 -22.93 -21.39 -28.79
CA LEU A 220 -21.89 -21.65 -29.80
C LEU A 220 -21.88 -23.11 -30.28
N GLU A 221 -22.37 -24.03 -29.44
CA GLU A 221 -22.30 -25.48 -29.64
C GLU A 221 -23.63 -26.05 -30.14
N ASP A 222 -24.73 -25.71 -29.46
CA ASP A 222 -26.08 -26.12 -29.85
C ASP A 222 -26.93 -24.92 -30.29
N PRO A 223 -27.31 -24.84 -31.58
CA PRO A 223 -28.28 -23.87 -32.08
C PRO A 223 -29.65 -23.93 -31.39
N LYS A 224 -29.99 -25.02 -30.70
CA LYS A 224 -31.25 -25.23 -29.95
C LYS A 224 -31.12 -24.99 -28.44
N ALA A 225 -29.92 -24.68 -27.93
CA ALA A 225 -29.76 -24.31 -26.52
C ALA A 225 -30.66 -23.12 -26.17
N PRO A 226 -31.29 -23.12 -24.97
CA PRO A 226 -32.23 -22.08 -24.57
C PRO A 226 -31.52 -20.71 -24.45
N LEU A 227 -32.23 -19.64 -24.79
CA LEU A 227 -31.68 -18.29 -24.60
C LEU A 227 -31.55 -17.98 -23.10
N PRO A 228 -30.36 -17.58 -22.62
CA PRO A 228 -30.08 -17.28 -21.20
C PRO A 228 -30.69 -15.95 -20.72
N LEU A 229 -32.02 -15.79 -20.85
CA LEU A 229 -32.73 -14.56 -20.53
C LEU A 229 -32.85 -14.30 -19.02
N GLN A 230 -32.83 -15.35 -18.19
CA GLN A 230 -32.84 -15.21 -16.74
C GLN A 230 -31.45 -14.81 -16.24
N GLU A 231 -30.43 -15.45 -16.79
CA GLU A 231 -29.02 -15.20 -16.54
C GLU A 231 -28.62 -13.79 -17.01
N ALA A 232 -29.12 -13.34 -18.16
CA ALA A 232 -28.94 -11.96 -18.63
C ALA A 232 -29.42 -10.92 -17.62
N ARG A 233 -30.51 -11.20 -16.87
CA ARG A 233 -31.01 -10.31 -15.81
C ARG A 233 -30.19 -10.36 -14.53
N GLN A 234 -29.49 -11.46 -14.28
CA GLN A 234 -28.70 -11.68 -13.06
C GLN A 234 -27.23 -11.27 -13.22
N SER A 235 -26.67 -11.41 -14.42
CA SER A 235 -25.25 -11.15 -14.73
C SER A 235 -25.10 -10.60 -16.17
N PRO A 236 -25.67 -9.41 -16.47
CA PRO A 236 -25.75 -8.89 -17.84
C PRO A 236 -24.39 -8.63 -18.49
N GLY A 237 -23.33 -8.34 -17.73
CA GLY A 237 -22.02 -8.02 -18.31
C GLY A 237 -21.32 -9.24 -18.92
N VAL A 238 -21.22 -10.36 -18.20
CA VAL A 238 -20.67 -11.62 -18.75
C VAL A 238 -21.52 -12.16 -19.91
N VAL A 239 -22.85 -12.06 -19.83
CA VAL A 239 -23.74 -12.49 -20.93
C VAL A 239 -23.52 -11.60 -22.15
N ARG A 240 -23.47 -10.27 -22.01
CA ARG A 240 -23.15 -9.36 -23.13
C ARG A 240 -21.76 -9.59 -23.71
N GLN A 241 -20.75 -9.84 -22.87
CA GLN A 241 -19.39 -10.10 -23.35
C GLN A 241 -19.36 -11.27 -24.34
N HIS A 242 -19.98 -12.39 -24.01
CA HIS A 242 -20.03 -13.57 -24.87
C HIS A 242 -21.13 -13.51 -25.95
N PHE A 243 -22.14 -12.66 -25.79
CA PHE A 243 -23.19 -12.46 -26.79
C PHE A 243 -22.62 -12.10 -28.17
N TYR A 244 -21.60 -11.23 -28.23
CA TYR A 244 -20.94 -10.88 -29.49
C TYR A 244 -20.32 -12.11 -30.17
N ASP A 245 -19.66 -12.98 -29.41
CA ASP A 245 -19.07 -14.21 -29.95
C ASP A 245 -20.13 -15.17 -30.49
N VAL A 246 -21.30 -15.24 -29.83
CA VAL A 246 -22.45 -16.05 -30.26
C VAL A 246 -23.06 -15.54 -31.57
N VAL A 247 -23.18 -14.23 -31.76
CA VAL A 247 -23.65 -13.63 -33.03
C VAL A 247 -22.62 -13.83 -34.15
N ARG A 248 -21.32 -13.68 -33.85
CA ARG A 248 -20.23 -13.95 -34.82
C ARG A 248 -20.22 -15.40 -35.28
N ALA A 249 -20.37 -16.35 -34.35
CA ALA A 249 -20.36 -17.79 -34.58
C ALA A 249 -21.59 -18.32 -35.34
N ALA A 250 -22.66 -17.54 -35.49
CA ALA A 250 -23.90 -17.98 -36.11
C ALA A 250 -23.73 -18.25 -37.62
N PRO A 251 -23.95 -19.49 -38.11
CA PRO A 251 -23.65 -19.86 -39.49
C PRO A 251 -24.77 -19.50 -40.49
N SER A 252 -25.93 -19.02 -40.02
CA SER A 252 -27.07 -18.66 -40.87
C SER A 252 -27.84 -17.45 -40.34
N LYS A 253 -28.61 -16.81 -41.23
CA LYS A 253 -29.49 -15.68 -40.92
C LYS A 253 -30.52 -16.03 -39.84
N GLU A 254 -31.09 -17.21 -39.92
CA GLU A 254 -32.11 -17.72 -38.99
C GLU A 254 -31.52 -17.85 -37.58
N ARG A 255 -30.28 -18.34 -37.48
CA ARG A 255 -29.58 -18.43 -36.19
C ARG A 255 -29.29 -17.05 -35.60
N VAL A 256 -28.89 -16.07 -36.42
CA VAL A 256 -28.68 -14.69 -35.95
C VAL A 256 -29.99 -14.07 -35.47
N LEU A 257 -31.08 -14.17 -36.25
CA LEU A 257 -32.38 -13.61 -35.86
C LEU A 257 -32.95 -14.26 -34.59
N ALA A 258 -32.67 -15.55 -34.34
CA ALA A 258 -33.05 -16.23 -33.10
C ALA A 258 -32.41 -15.62 -31.84
N LEU A 259 -31.32 -14.85 -31.95
CA LEU A 259 -30.65 -14.18 -30.83
C LEU A 259 -31.26 -12.80 -30.49
N MET A 260 -32.16 -12.27 -31.33
CA MET A 260 -32.80 -10.97 -31.15
C MET A 260 -33.50 -10.77 -29.78
N PRO A 261 -34.19 -11.77 -29.17
CA PRO A 261 -34.80 -11.58 -27.85
C PRO A 261 -33.76 -11.33 -26.75
N LEU A 262 -32.59 -11.98 -26.84
CA LEU A 262 -31.50 -11.80 -25.88
C LEU A 262 -30.81 -10.45 -26.07
N ALA A 263 -30.56 -10.03 -27.32
CA ALA A 263 -30.06 -8.70 -27.63
C ALA A 263 -30.92 -7.59 -27.01
N ARG A 264 -32.24 -7.66 -27.22
CA ARG A 264 -33.21 -6.67 -26.70
C ARG A 264 -33.25 -6.63 -25.18
N GLU A 265 -33.13 -7.79 -24.50
CA GLU A 265 -33.11 -7.82 -23.03
C GLU A 265 -31.82 -7.21 -22.47
N LEU A 266 -30.66 -7.46 -23.10
CA LEU A 266 -29.38 -6.86 -22.72
C LEU A 266 -29.34 -5.35 -22.98
N ASP A 267 -29.77 -4.89 -24.16
CA ASP A 267 -29.91 -3.46 -24.48
C ASP A 267 -30.89 -2.75 -23.51
N ARG A 268 -31.98 -3.42 -23.11
CA ARG A 268 -32.92 -2.89 -22.10
C ARG A 268 -32.29 -2.77 -20.71
N LEU A 269 -31.39 -3.67 -20.34
CA LEU A 269 -30.70 -3.68 -19.04
C LEU A 269 -29.51 -2.71 -18.97
N GLN A 270 -28.83 -2.48 -20.08
CA GLN A 270 -27.57 -1.71 -20.17
C GLN A 270 -27.67 -0.48 -21.09
N GLY A 271 -28.87 -0.09 -21.50
CA GLY A 271 -29.13 1.09 -22.32
C GLY A 271 -28.77 0.94 -23.81
N GLY A 272 -29.49 1.70 -24.64
CA GLY A 272 -29.28 1.78 -26.08
C GLY A 272 -30.05 0.72 -26.88
N THR A 273 -29.61 0.52 -28.13
CA THR A 273 -30.14 -0.46 -29.10
C THR A 273 -29.02 -1.25 -29.79
N SER A 274 -27.79 -1.11 -29.28
CA SER A 274 -26.54 -1.56 -29.90
C SER A 274 -26.54 -3.03 -30.33
N LEU A 275 -27.07 -3.92 -29.50
CA LEU A 275 -27.07 -5.35 -29.75
C LEU A 275 -28.19 -5.74 -30.72
N GLY A 276 -29.36 -5.12 -30.62
CA GLY A 276 -30.46 -5.28 -31.56
C GLY A 276 -30.11 -4.79 -32.97
N ASP A 277 -29.41 -3.65 -33.05
CA ASP A 277 -28.88 -3.09 -34.29
C ASP A 277 -27.77 -4.00 -34.87
N TYR A 278 -26.88 -4.54 -34.03
CA TYR A 278 -25.86 -5.49 -34.44
C TYR A 278 -26.45 -6.80 -34.99
N VAL A 279 -27.41 -7.43 -34.30
CA VAL A 279 -28.13 -8.62 -34.79
C VAL A 279 -28.82 -8.32 -36.13
N THR A 280 -29.47 -7.16 -36.25
CA THR A 280 -30.11 -6.74 -37.51
C THR A 280 -29.09 -6.61 -38.63
N ARG A 281 -27.95 -5.94 -38.39
CA ARG A 281 -26.86 -5.77 -39.35
C ARG A 281 -26.28 -7.09 -39.83
N VAL A 282 -25.98 -8.01 -38.92
CA VAL A 282 -25.40 -9.32 -39.25
C VAL A 282 -26.41 -10.20 -39.98
N SER A 283 -27.70 -10.12 -39.65
CA SER A 283 -28.76 -10.86 -40.37
C SER A 283 -28.93 -10.46 -41.86
N GLY A 284 -28.36 -9.32 -42.26
CA GLY A 284 -28.31 -8.83 -43.64
C GLY A 284 -27.08 -9.27 -44.45
N ARG A 285 -26.13 -10.03 -43.86
CA ARG A 285 -24.92 -10.52 -44.55
C ARG A 285 -25.22 -11.71 -45.47
N ASP A 286 -24.31 -11.97 -46.41
CA ASP A 286 -24.36 -13.14 -47.30
C ASP A 286 -23.80 -14.38 -46.58
N PHE A 287 -24.70 -15.19 -46.02
CA PHE A 287 -24.33 -16.43 -45.34
C PHE A 287 -23.82 -17.54 -46.25
N THR A 288 -23.97 -17.44 -47.58
CA THR A 288 -23.33 -18.39 -48.50
C THR A 288 -21.80 -18.27 -48.50
N ARG A 289 -21.29 -17.08 -48.15
CA ARG A 289 -19.86 -16.78 -47.96
C ARG A 289 -19.46 -16.79 -46.49
N ARG A 290 -20.22 -16.08 -45.66
CA ARG A 290 -19.93 -15.90 -44.22
C ARG A 290 -20.04 -17.19 -43.40
N GLY A 291 -20.93 -18.12 -43.77
CA GLY A 291 -21.27 -19.28 -42.93
C GLY A 291 -20.07 -20.15 -42.54
N ALA A 292 -19.16 -20.41 -43.48
CA ALA A 292 -17.94 -21.17 -43.21
C ALA A 292 -16.95 -20.43 -42.29
N LEU A 293 -16.82 -19.10 -42.46
CA LEU A 293 -15.97 -18.27 -41.59
C LEU A 293 -16.54 -18.21 -40.15
N ALA A 294 -17.86 -18.12 -40.00
CA ALA A 294 -18.54 -18.17 -38.71
C ALA A 294 -18.35 -19.52 -37.99
N GLN A 295 -18.37 -20.63 -38.73
CA GLN A 295 -18.06 -21.96 -38.19
C GLN A 295 -16.60 -22.08 -37.72
N GLY A 296 -15.65 -21.62 -38.54
CA GLY A 296 -14.23 -21.57 -38.15
C GLY A 296 -13.98 -20.69 -36.93
N TYR A 297 -14.67 -19.55 -36.84
CA TYR A 297 -14.67 -18.68 -35.66
C TYR A 297 -15.22 -19.41 -34.42
N SER A 298 -16.36 -20.11 -34.52
CA SER A 298 -16.94 -20.89 -33.42
C SER A 298 -15.98 -21.98 -32.92
N GLU A 299 -15.35 -22.74 -33.83
CA GLU A 299 -14.36 -23.74 -33.45
C GLU A 299 -13.16 -23.13 -32.70
N TRP A 300 -12.66 -21.99 -33.18
CA TRP A 300 -11.54 -21.31 -32.55
C TRP A 300 -11.87 -20.81 -31.14
N VAL A 301 -13.01 -20.11 -30.95
CA VAL A 301 -13.46 -19.65 -29.62
C VAL A 301 -13.60 -20.82 -28.65
N ARG A 302 -14.23 -21.92 -29.09
CA ARG A 302 -14.42 -23.13 -28.26
C ARG A 302 -13.11 -23.80 -27.87
N LYS A 303 -12.14 -23.87 -28.79
CA LYS A 303 -10.80 -24.45 -28.53
C LYS A 303 -9.95 -23.58 -27.58
N ARG A 304 -10.31 -22.31 -27.33
CA ARG A 304 -9.56 -21.34 -26.50
C ARG A 304 -8.07 -21.23 -26.87
N ALA A 305 -7.73 -21.53 -28.12
CA ALA A 305 -6.37 -21.50 -28.63
C ALA A 305 -6.04 -20.10 -29.19
N GLY A 306 -4.75 -19.75 -29.31
CA GLY A 306 -4.35 -18.59 -30.09
C GLY A 306 -4.79 -18.74 -31.55
N ALA A 307 -5.49 -17.75 -32.10
CA ALA A 307 -5.79 -17.73 -33.52
C ALA A 307 -4.48 -17.66 -34.32
N PRO A 308 -4.25 -18.53 -35.32
CA PRO A 308 -3.16 -18.35 -36.26
C PRO A 308 -3.29 -16.97 -36.94
N GLU A 309 -2.19 -16.25 -37.09
CA GLU A 309 -2.16 -14.92 -37.71
C GLU A 309 -2.78 -14.95 -39.12
N SER A 310 -2.47 -15.99 -39.89
CA SER A 310 -3.06 -16.25 -41.21
C SER A 310 -4.58 -16.37 -41.21
N LEU A 311 -5.21 -16.85 -40.13
CA LEU A 311 -6.67 -16.91 -40.01
C LEU A 311 -7.25 -15.51 -39.75
N VAL A 312 -6.59 -14.69 -38.93
CA VAL A 312 -6.99 -13.29 -38.68
C VAL A 312 -6.91 -12.49 -39.97
N GLU A 313 -5.84 -12.66 -40.75
CA GLU A 313 -5.66 -11.99 -42.04
C GLU A 313 -6.66 -12.48 -43.10
N THR A 314 -6.94 -13.79 -43.15
CA THR A 314 -7.97 -14.35 -44.04
C THR A 314 -9.34 -13.75 -43.76
N VAL A 315 -9.73 -13.65 -42.49
CA VAL A 315 -11.01 -13.03 -42.11
C VAL A 315 -11.02 -11.53 -42.40
N ARG A 316 -9.92 -10.80 -42.13
CA ARG A 316 -9.78 -9.37 -42.49
C ARG A 316 -9.95 -9.15 -44.00
N ALA A 317 -9.28 -9.97 -44.82
CA ALA A 317 -9.34 -9.90 -46.29
C ALA A 317 -10.71 -10.26 -46.87
N SER A 318 -11.52 -11.05 -46.15
CA SER A 318 -12.87 -11.43 -46.58
C SER A 318 -13.91 -10.29 -46.52
N GLY A 319 -13.63 -9.21 -45.77
CA GLY A 319 -14.59 -8.13 -45.52
C GLY A 319 -15.70 -8.46 -44.52
N GLU A 320 -15.61 -9.58 -43.78
CA GLU A 320 -16.42 -9.86 -42.60
C GLU A 320 -15.81 -9.17 -41.36
N GLU A 321 -15.93 -7.83 -41.32
CA GLU A 321 -15.22 -6.98 -40.36
C GLU A 321 -15.54 -7.31 -38.87
N ASP A 322 -16.75 -7.74 -38.53
CA ASP A 322 -17.11 -8.04 -37.14
C ASP A 322 -16.53 -9.36 -36.63
N LEU A 323 -16.31 -10.33 -37.53
CA LEU A 323 -15.53 -11.54 -37.24
C LEU A 323 -14.07 -11.17 -36.97
N PHE A 324 -13.48 -10.31 -37.81
CA PHE A 324 -12.12 -9.79 -37.62
C PHE A 324 -11.97 -9.06 -36.29
N VAL A 325 -12.89 -8.15 -35.95
CA VAL A 325 -12.95 -7.49 -34.63
C VAL A 325 -12.99 -8.53 -33.52
N GLY A 326 -13.88 -9.52 -33.61
CA GLY A 326 -13.92 -10.61 -32.64
C GLY A 326 -12.58 -11.31 -32.46
N MET A 327 -11.92 -11.69 -33.56
CA MET A 327 -10.63 -12.38 -33.53
C MET A 327 -9.52 -11.54 -32.88
N ALA A 328 -9.48 -10.24 -33.20
CA ALA A 328 -8.50 -9.32 -32.63
C ALA A 328 -8.74 -9.09 -31.13
N LEU A 329 -10.00 -9.00 -30.67
CA LEU A 329 -10.34 -8.71 -29.27
C LEU A 329 -9.94 -9.83 -28.28
N HIS A 330 -9.91 -11.10 -28.69
CA HIS A 330 -9.46 -12.20 -27.82
C HIS A 330 -7.93 -12.34 -27.73
N ASN A 331 -7.15 -11.60 -28.54
CA ASN A 331 -5.68 -11.63 -28.51
C ASN A 331 -5.12 -10.22 -28.27
N LYS A 332 -4.57 -9.97 -27.07
CA LYS A 332 -4.01 -8.66 -26.66
C LYS A 332 -3.00 -8.09 -27.66
N ALA A 333 -2.11 -8.93 -28.22
CA ALA A 333 -1.10 -8.48 -29.18
C ALA A 333 -1.74 -8.11 -30.54
N ALA A 334 -2.74 -8.88 -30.98
CA ALA A 334 -3.51 -8.54 -32.18
C ALA A 334 -4.36 -7.27 -31.99
N ALA A 335 -5.00 -7.10 -30.83
CA ALA A 335 -5.76 -5.90 -30.49
C ALA A 335 -4.90 -4.62 -30.56
N LEU A 336 -3.67 -4.67 -30.04
CA LEU A 336 -2.71 -3.56 -30.14
C LEU A 336 -2.21 -3.33 -31.57
N ARG A 337 -1.91 -4.41 -32.33
CA ARG A 337 -1.42 -4.32 -33.71
C ARG A 337 -2.46 -3.71 -34.66
N TYR A 338 -3.72 -4.15 -34.58
CA TYR A 338 -4.80 -3.72 -35.47
C TYR A 338 -5.64 -2.56 -34.90
N LEU A 339 -5.16 -1.91 -33.83
CA LEU A 339 -5.92 -0.93 -33.07
C LEU A 339 -6.56 0.20 -33.91
N PRO A 340 -5.89 0.81 -34.92
CA PRO A 340 -6.51 1.84 -35.76
C PRO A 340 -7.74 1.34 -36.56
N ASP A 341 -7.68 0.11 -37.07
CA ASP A 341 -8.79 -0.52 -37.79
C ASP A 341 -9.98 -0.77 -36.84
N LEU A 342 -9.69 -1.30 -35.65
CA LEU A 342 -10.70 -1.59 -34.63
C LEU A 342 -11.41 -0.31 -34.15
N VAL A 343 -10.66 0.76 -33.91
CA VAL A 343 -11.20 2.07 -33.52
C VAL A 343 -12.11 2.62 -34.62
N THR A 344 -11.66 2.59 -35.88
CA THR A 344 -12.45 3.06 -37.03
C THR A 344 -13.75 2.27 -37.18
N HIS A 345 -13.69 0.93 -37.04
CA HIS A 345 -14.86 0.07 -37.15
C HIS A 345 -15.89 0.35 -36.04
N VAL A 346 -15.46 0.31 -34.77
CA VAL A 346 -16.38 0.45 -33.63
C VAL A 346 -16.98 1.84 -33.53
N GLN A 347 -16.24 2.90 -33.91
CA GLN A 347 -16.78 4.25 -34.03
C GLN A 347 -17.91 4.33 -35.07
N ARG A 348 -17.76 3.63 -36.22
CA ARG A 348 -18.79 3.53 -37.26
C ARG A 348 -20.02 2.74 -36.78
N GLU A 349 -19.83 1.70 -35.98
CA GLU A 349 -20.91 0.90 -35.39
C GLU A 349 -21.65 1.60 -34.22
N LYS A 350 -21.00 2.58 -33.58
CA LYS A 350 -21.50 3.30 -32.38
C LYS A 350 -21.78 2.40 -31.17
N ASP A 351 -21.09 1.26 -31.05
CA ASP A 351 -21.19 0.40 -29.89
C ASP A 351 -20.36 0.97 -28.72
N THR A 352 -21.04 1.55 -27.72
CA THR A 352 -20.39 2.13 -26.53
C THR A 352 -19.62 1.10 -25.71
N TRP A 353 -20.08 -0.16 -25.64
CA TRP A 353 -19.45 -1.21 -24.83
C TRP A 353 -18.10 -1.66 -25.43
N LEU A 354 -18.04 -1.81 -26.75
CA LEU A 354 -16.79 -2.05 -27.46
C LEU A 354 -15.93 -0.78 -27.53
N GLY A 355 -16.54 0.40 -27.60
CA GLY A 355 -15.85 1.69 -27.57
C GLY A 355 -15.02 1.87 -26.30
N LEU A 356 -15.59 1.61 -25.12
CA LEU A 356 -14.87 1.69 -23.83
C LEU A 356 -13.72 0.68 -23.74
N PHE A 357 -13.86 -0.52 -24.32
CA PHE A 357 -12.74 -1.46 -24.42
C PHE A 357 -11.60 -0.89 -25.28
N LEU A 358 -11.89 -0.27 -26.42
CA LEU A 358 -10.87 0.30 -27.29
C LEU A 358 -10.24 1.57 -26.73
N GLU A 359 -10.93 2.33 -25.88
CA GLU A 359 -10.30 3.40 -25.10
C GLU A 359 -9.26 2.83 -24.12
N ARG A 360 -9.53 1.69 -23.49
CA ARG A 360 -8.58 0.98 -22.62
C ARG A 360 -7.35 0.46 -23.39
N GLU A 361 -7.52 -0.13 -24.58
CA GLU A 361 -6.38 -0.61 -25.38
C GLU A 361 -5.58 0.54 -26.02
N GLN A 362 -6.22 1.65 -26.42
CA GLN A 362 -5.51 2.88 -26.80
C GLN A 362 -4.68 3.43 -25.65
N ALA A 363 -5.26 3.52 -24.45
CA ALA A 363 -4.50 3.97 -23.28
C ALA A 363 -3.31 3.04 -22.96
N ARG A 364 -3.47 1.71 -23.10
CA ARG A 364 -2.34 0.77 -22.97
C ARG A 364 -1.24 1.02 -23.99
N LYS A 365 -1.59 1.26 -25.26
CA LYS A 365 -0.62 1.62 -26.29
C LYS A 365 0.07 2.95 -25.95
N GLU A 366 -0.69 3.96 -25.55
CA GLU A 366 -0.17 5.28 -25.17
C GLU A 366 0.80 5.18 -23.98
N THR A 367 0.51 4.36 -22.95
CA THR A 367 1.49 4.07 -21.89
C THR A 367 2.75 3.39 -22.43
N ALA A 368 2.62 2.39 -23.29
CA ALA A 368 3.77 1.67 -23.87
C ALA A 368 4.63 2.55 -24.81
N ASP A 369 4.02 3.55 -25.46
CA ASP A 369 4.69 4.56 -26.27
C ASP A 369 5.30 5.70 -25.41
N GLY A 370 5.12 5.68 -24.08
CA GLY A 370 5.60 6.70 -23.13
C GLY A 370 4.66 7.90 -22.93
N GLU A 371 3.53 7.97 -23.64
CA GLU A 371 2.52 9.02 -23.58
C GLU A 371 1.54 8.85 -22.39
N TRP A 372 2.05 8.59 -21.19
CA TRP A 372 1.24 8.24 -20.01
C TRP A 372 0.16 9.29 -19.65
N TRP A 373 0.41 10.58 -19.89
CA TRP A 373 -0.54 11.67 -19.61
C TRP A 373 -1.78 11.60 -20.52
N LYS A 374 -1.58 11.11 -21.75
CA LYS A 374 -2.62 10.94 -22.76
C LYS A 374 -3.46 9.71 -22.43
N ALA A 375 -2.81 8.63 -21.98
CA ALA A 375 -3.46 7.45 -21.44
C ALA A 375 -4.33 7.78 -20.22
N GLU A 376 -3.80 8.55 -19.25
CA GLU A 376 -4.53 9.05 -18.07
C GLU A 376 -5.78 9.85 -18.48
N GLN A 377 -5.60 10.86 -19.34
CA GLN A 377 -6.70 11.69 -19.83
C GLN A 377 -7.77 10.87 -20.58
N ARG A 378 -7.35 9.92 -21.43
CA ARG A 378 -8.25 9.03 -22.17
C ARG A 378 -9.08 8.16 -21.24
N LEU A 379 -8.43 7.48 -20.29
CA LEU A 379 -9.09 6.61 -19.33
C LEU A 379 -10.07 7.38 -18.45
N PHE A 380 -9.66 8.55 -17.95
CA PHE A 380 -10.53 9.42 -17.17
C PHE A 380 -11.78 9.86 -17.97
N ASN A 381 -11.59 10.34 -19.19
CA ASN A 381 -12.70 10.76 -20.06
C ASN A 381 -13.63 9.58 -20.42
N ALA A 382 -13.08 8.39 -20.67
CA ALA A 382 -13.87 7.18 -20.91
C ALA A 382 -14.66 6.76 -19.67
N LEU A 383 -14.06 6.86 -18.48
CA LEU A 383 -14.68 6.53 -17.20
C LEU A 383 -15.81 7.50 -16.85
N GLN A 384 -15.65 8.81 -17.07
CA GLN A 384 -16.74 9.78 -16.89
C GLN A 384 -17.95 9.43 -17.77
N ARG A 385 -17.73 9.19 -19.07
CA ARG A 385 -18.81 8.75 -19.99
C ARG A 385 -19.44 7.41 -19.56
N CYS A 386 -18.67 6.52 -18.92
CA CYS A 386 -19.19 5.26 -18.38
C CYS A 386 -20.09 5.48 -17.15
N ARG A 387 -19.76 6.47 -16.30
CA ARG A 387 -20.55 6.88 -15.13
C ARG A 387 -21.83 7.65 -15.49
N GLU A 388 -21.77 8.46 -16.55
CA GLU A 388 -22.93 9.17 -17.12
C GLU A 388 -23.88 8.25 -17.90
N GLY A 389 -23.33 7.18 -18.50
CA GLY A 389 -24.07 6.16 -19.22
C GLY A 389 -24.58 5.03 -18.32
N ALA A 390 -24.75 3.84 -18.90
CA ALA A 390 -25.12 2.66 -18.14
C ALA A 390 -23.93 2.06 -17.38
N PHE A 391 -23.99 2.17 -16.05
CA PHE A 391 -23.02 1.55 -15.15
C PHE A 391 -22.88 0.04 -15.41
N SER A 392 -21.66 -0.40 -15.67
CA SER A 392 -21.40 -1.74 -16.22
C SER A 392 -19.99 -2.26 -15.94
N ALA A 393 -19.75 -3.54 -16.27
CA ALA A 393 -18.44 -4.17 -16.16
C ALA A 393 -17.31 -3.41 -16.89
N ARG A 394 -17.64 -2.68 -17.97
CA ARG A 394 -16.67 -1.82 -18.67
C ARG A 394 -16.23 -0.60 -17.86
N CYS A 395 -17.02 -0.13 -16.90
CA CYS A 395 -16.57 0.92 -15.98
C CYS A 395 -15.52 0.35 -15.02
N VAL A 396 -15.71 -0.88 -14.54
CA VAL A 396 -14.74 -1.59 -13.69
C VAL A 396 -13.44 -1.89 -14.44
N ASP A 397 -13.49 -2.30 -15.70
CA ASP A 397 -12.30 -2.44 -16.58
C ASP A 397 -11.44 -1.15 -16.65
N LEU A 398 -12.08 0.03 -16.64
CA LEU A 398 -11.42 1.34 -16.70
C LEU A 398 -10.85 1.75 -15.35
N GLU A 399 -11.59 1.55 -14.25
CA GLU A 399 -11.07 1.71 -12.88
C GLU A 399 -9.82 0.84 -12.66
N ILE A 400 -9.86 -0.44 -13.09
CA ILE A 400 -8.70 -1.34 -13.01
C ILE A 400 -7.53 -0.81 -13.83
N ARG A 401 -7.73 -0.32 -15.07
CA ARG A 401 -6.59 0.19 -15.86
C ARG A 401 -6.03 1.51 -15.31
N LEU A 402 -6.85 2.40 -14.73
CA LEU A 402 -6.36 3.56 -13.99
C LEU A 402 -5.54 3.15 -12.76
N GLY A 403 -6.04 2.19 -11.98
CA GLY A 403 -5.31 1.64 -10.84
C GLY A 403 -3.93 1.08 -11.21
N ILE A 404 -3.86 0.30 -12.30
CA ILE A 404 -2.60 -0.22 -12.83
C ILE A 404 -1.69 0.92 -13.33
N LEU A 405 -2.23 1.89 -14.09
CA LEU A 405 -1.46 3.03 -14.62
C LEU A 405 -0.83 3.85 -13.47
N TYR A 406 -1.57 4.10 -12.40
CA TYR A 406 -1.04 4.83 -11.26
C TYR A 406 -0.02 4.01 -10.44
N ALA A 407 -0.20 2.68 -10.34
CA ALA A 407 0.83 1.82 -9.76
C ALA A 407 2.13 1.82 -10.59
N GLU A 408 2.02 1.74 -11.92
CA GLU A 408 3.14 1.89 -12.88
C GLU A 408 3.84 3.25 -12.69
N LEU A 409 3.09 4.34 -12.50
CA LEU A 409 3.59 5.69 -12.25
C LEU A 409 4.03 5.96 -10.79
N ARG A 410 4.08 4.95 -9.92
CA ARG A 410 4.40 5.06 -8.47
C ARG A 410 3.47 5.99 -7.66
N ARG A 411 2.26 6.23 -8.15
CA ARG A 411 1.13 6.92 -7.51
C ARG A 411 0.21 5.88 -6.86
N LEU A 412 0.73 5.19 -5.83
CA LEU A 412 0.10 4.06 -5.15
C LEU A 412 -1.22 4.43 -4.45
N THR A 413 -1.39 5.70 -4.11
CA THR A 413 -2.56 6.32 -3.49
C THR A 413 -3.74 6.36 -4.46
N GLU A 414 -3.57 7.02 -5.61
CA GLU A 414 -4.58 7.00 -6.65
C GLU A 414 -4.81 5.58 -7.17
N ALA A 415 -3.75 4.75 -7.23
CA ALA A 415 -3.88 3.33 -7.55
C ALA A 415 -4.80 2.60 -6.56
N GLU A 416 -4.61 2.80 -5.26
CA GLU A 416 -5.42 2.21 -4.20
C GLU A 416 -6.88 2.69 -4.27
N GLN A 417 -7.11 3.99 -4.49
CA GLN A 417 -8.46 4.54 -4.63
C GLN A 417 -9.21 3.85 -5.78
N HIS A 418 -8.58 3.75 -6.95
CA HIS A 418 -9.14 3.08 -8.12
C HIS A 418 -9.31 1.57 -7.89
N ALA A 419 -8.38 0.91 -7.18
CA ALA A 419 -8.50 -0.50 -6.83
C ALA A 419 -9.63 -0.80 -5.85
N ARG A 420 -9.82 0.02 -4.80
CA ARG A 420 -10.93 -0.12 -3.86
C ARG A 420 -12.28 0.17 -4.52
N THR A 421 -12.31 1.15 -5.43
CA THR A 421 -13.51 1.48 -6.23
C THR A 421 -13.88 0.31 -7.14
N ALA A 422 -12.92 -0.21 -7.92
CA ALA A 422 -13.08 -1.40 -8.75
C ALA A 422 -13.56 -2.62 -7.92
N TRP A 423 -13.03 -2.81 -6.72
CA TRP A 423 -13.39 -3.95 -5.85
C TRP A 423 -14.83 -3.87 -5.37
N SER A 424 -15.25 -2.70 -4.92
CA SER A 424 -16.64 -2.41 -4.55
C SER A 424 -17.58 -2.63 -5.74
N TRP A 425 -17.24 -2.08 -6.89
CA TRP A 425 -18.06 -2.12 -8.10
C TRP A 425 -18.15 -3.51 -8.74
N ALA A 426 -17.05 -4.26 -8.80
CA ALA A 426 -17.05 -5.65 -9.26
C ALA A 426 -17.99 -6.51 -8.42
N ARG A 427 -17.93 -6.37 -7.09
CA ARG A 427 -18.83 -7.07 -6.14
C ARG A 427 -20.29 -6.62 -6.28
N GLN A 428 -20.54 -5.32 -6.47
CA GLN A 428 -21.88 -4.78 -6.68
C GLN A 428 -22.52 -5.32 -7.97
N LEU A 429 -21.74 -5.42 -9.05
CA LEU A 429 -22.16 -5.99 -10.34
C LEU A 429 -22.11 -7.53 -10.37
N GLN A 430 -21.56 -8.18 -9.35
CA GLN A 430 -21.32 -9.63 -9.25
C GLN A 430 -20.43 -10.17 -10.39
N GLU A 431 -19.48 -9.37 -10.87
CA GLU A 431 -18.58 -9.72 -11.98
C GLU A 431 -17.36 -10.51 -11.49
N TRP A 432 -17.51 -11.83 -11.41
CA TRP A 432 -16.57 -12.75 -10.75
C TRP A 432 -15.11 -12.63 -11.23
N GLU A 433 -14.88 -12.59 -12.55
CA GLU A 433 -13.52 -12.43 -13.10
C GLU A 433 -12.91 -11.05 -12.79
N LEU A 434 -13.74 -10.00 -12.65
CA LEU A 434 -13.27 -8.66 -12.28
C LEU A 434 -13.04 -8.53 -10.77
N GLU A 435 -13.81 -9.26 -9.94
CA GLU A 435 -13.50 -9.46 -8.52
C GLU A 435 -12.08 -10.06 -8.37
N LEU A 436 -11.76 -11.14 -9.10
CA LEU A 436 -10.43 -11.75 -9.11
C LEU A 436 -9.34 -10.81 -9.66
N THR A 437 -9.60 -10.12 -10.77
CA THR A 437 -8.65 -9.16 -11.37
C THR A 437 -8.32 -8.01 -10.42
N THR A 438 -9.30 -7.56 -9.63
CA THR A 438 -9.06 -6.48 -8.67
C THR A 438 -8.28 -6.97 -7.45
N LEU A 439 -8.50 -8.21 -6.99
CA LEU A 439 -7.66 -8.82 -5.95
C LEU A 439 -6.19 -8.88 -6.38
N GLU A 440 -5.90 -9.27 -7.63
CA GLU A 440 -4.54 -9.28 -8.19
C GLU A 440 -3.89 -7.89 -8.12
N MET A 441 -4.61 -6.83 -8.50
CA MET A 441 -4.13 -5.46 -8.40
C MET A 441 -3.93 -4.99 -6.94
N LEU A 442 -4.83 -5.35 -6.03
CA LEU A 442 -4.72 -5.04 -4.59
C LEU A 442 -3.51 -5.73 -3.94
N VAL A 443 -3.16 -6.96 -4.34
CA VAL A 443 -1.91 -7.64 -3.90
C VAL A 443 -0.69 -6.79 -4.21
N HIS A 444 -0.57 -6.31 -5.46
CA HIS A 444 0.57 -5.50 -5.88
C HIS A 444 0.61 -4.15 -5.16
N ILE A 445 -0.51 -3.42 -5.08
CA ILE A 445 -0.57 -2.10 -4.43
C ILE A 445 -0.26 -2.20 -2.92
N SER A 446 -0.86 -3.15 -2.20
CA SER A 446 -0.58 -3.30 -0.76
C SER A 446 0.86 -3.70 -0.49
N ARG A 447 1.45 -4.59 -1.31
CA ARG A 447 2.87 -4.96 -1.20
C ARG A 447 3.80 -3.76 -1.42
N ASP A 448 3.52 -2.94 -2.43
CA ASP A 448 4.33 -1.78 -2.78
C ASP A 448 4.21 -0.62 -1.77
N ARG A 449 3.10 -0.56 -1.02
CA ARG A 449 2.88 0.27 0.17
C ARG A 449 3.51 -0.32 1.46
N GLY A 450 4.08 -1.52 1.41
CA GLY A 450 4.66 -2.22 2.56
C GLY A 450 3.64 -2.91 3.49
N ASP A 451 2.38 -3.02 3.07
CA ASP A 451 1.32 -3.69 3.82
C ASP A 451 1.23 -5.19 3.46
N PHE A 452 2.26 -5.92 3.89
CA PHE A 452 2.42 -7.34 3.58
C PHE A 452 1.28 -8.23 4.13
N SER A 453 0.65 -7.84 5.25
CA SER A 453 -0.52 -8.53 5.80
C SER A 453 -1.71 -8.51 4.85
N SER A 454 -2.08 -7.33 4.33
CA SER A 454 -3.17 -7.22 3.36
C SER A 454 -2.81 -7.87 2.04
N ALA A 455 -1.57 -7.71 1.54
CA ALA A 455 -1.11 -8.38 0.33
C ALA A 455 -1.25 -9.92 0.43
N LEU A 456 -0.83 -10.53 1.53
CA LEU A 456 -1.03 -11.97 1.77
C LEU A 456 -2.52 -12.31 1.84
N ALA A 457 -3.33 -11.56 2.59
CA ALA A 457 -4.77 -11.83 2.70
C ALA A 457 -5.52 -11.74 1.35
N TYR A 458 -5.14 -10.84 0.46
CA TYR A 458 -5.70 -10.77 -0.91
C TYR A 458 -5.29 -12.00 -1.76
N VAL A 459 -4.03 -12.47 -1.67
CA VAL A 459 -3.62 -13.73 -2.34
C VAL A 459 -4.39 -14.94 -1.78
N GLU A 460 -4.53 -15.02 -0.46
CA GLU A 460 -5.27 -16.13 0.17
C GLU A 460 -6.76 -16.12 -0.22
N GLU A 461 -7.42 -14.95 -0.27
CA GLU A 461 -8.81 -14.84 -0.74
C GLU A 461 -8.95 -15.24 -2.21
N TRP A 462 -8.02 -14.80 -3.08
CA TRP A 462 -7.99 -15.16 -4.49
C TRP A 462 -7.85 -16.69 -4.66
N THR A 463 -6.97 -17.32 -3.87
CA THR A 463 -6.75 -18.77 -3.86
C THR A 463 -7.99 -19.52 -3.34
N ALA A 464 -8.58 -19.06 -2.24
CA ALA A 464 -9.77 -19.66 -1.63
C ALA A 464 -11.03 -19.54 -2.52
N ARG A 465 -11.01 -18.65 -3.52
CA ARG A 465 -12.03 -18.52 -4.58
C ARG A 465 -11.77 -19.41 -5.80
N GLY A 466 -10.65 -20.16 -5.83
CA GLY A 466 -10.28 -21.06 -6.91
C GLY A 466 -9.40 -20.44 -8.01
N GLY A 467 -9.03 -19.15 -7.88
CA GLY A 467 -8.15 -18.45 -8.82
C GLY A 467 -8.65 -18.41 -10.27
N ARG A 468 -7.72 -18.22 -11.22
CA ARG A 468 -7.97 -18.31 -12.66
C ARG A 468 -7.61 -19.68 -13.22
N VAL A 469 -8.45 -20.22 -14.09
CA VAL A 469 -8.34 -21.57 -14.71
C VAL A 469 -6.95 -21.89 -15.29
N ILE A 470 -6.20 -20.89 -15.78
CA ILE A 470 -4.90 -21.08 -16.44
C ILE A 470 -3.70 -21.02 -15.46
N ASP A 471 -3.88 -20.46 -14.25
CA ASP A 471 -2.76 -20.15 -13.35
C ASP A 471 -3.16 -20.26 -11.85
N THR A 472 -3.87 -21.32 -11.48
CA THR A 472 -4.35 -21.53 -10.10
C THR A 472 -3.24 -21.86 -9.10
N CYS A 473 -2.07 -22.29 -9.56
CA CYS A 473 -0.97 -22.80 -8.73
C CYS A 473 0.19 -21.81 -8.61
N TYR A 474 0.77 -21.38 -9.74
CA TYR A 474 2.03 -20.64 -9.73
C TYR A 474 1.84 -19.22 -9.19
N TRP A 475 0.86 -18.47 -9.72
CA TRP A 475 0.58 -17.08 -9.33
C TRP A 475 0.46 -16.84 -7.81
N PRO A 476 -0.34 -17.59 -7.03
CA PRO A 476 -0.45 -17.33 -5.60
C PRO A 476 0.85 -17.65 -4.86
N HIS A 477 1.53 -18.73 -5.23
CA HIS A 477 2.78 -19.14 -4.57
C HIS A 477 3.92 -18.15 -4.82
N ILE A 478 4.10 -17.62 -6.04
CA ILE A 478 5.14 -16.60 -6.27
C ILE A 478 4.84 -15.28 -5.55
N ASN A 479 3.57 -14.85 -5.51
CA ASN A 479 3.22 -13.62 -4.77
C ASN A 479 3.37 -13.79 -3.26
N GLN A 480 3.06 -14.97 -2.70
CA GLN A 480 3.39 -15.30 -1.30
C GLN A 480 4.91 -15.28 -1.07
N ALA A 481 5.69 -15.93 -1.92
CA ALA A 481 7.15 -16.01 -1.80
C ALA A 481 7.79 -14.61 -1.77
N HIS A 482 7.44 -13.77 -2.74
CA HIS A 482 7.97 -12.42 -2.86
C HIS A 482 7.51 -11.51 -1.71
N THR A 483 6.26 -11.63 -1.26
CA THR A 483 5.74 -10.87 -0.11
C THR A 483 6.40 -11.31 1.20
N HIS A 484 6.64 -12.60 1.41
CA HIS A 484 7.39 -13.11 2.56
C HIS A 484 8.87 -12.68 2.53
N TYR A 485 9.49 -12.59 1.34
CA TYR A 485 10.84 -12.05 1.18
C TYR A 485 10.93 -10.60 1.68
N LEU A 486 10.06 -9.71 1.19
CA LEU A 486 10.01 -8.30 1.61
C LEU A 486 9.64 -8.13 3.09
N ALA A 487 8.81 -9.03 3.64
CA ALA A 487 8.44 -9.08 5.05
C ALA A 487 9.53 -9.70 5.97
N LEU A 488 10.71 -10.03 5.42
CA LEU A 488 11.83 -10.69 6.12
C LEU A 488 11.45 -12.03 6.79
N ARG A 489 10.71 -12.85 6.05
CA ARG A 489 10.32 -14.23 6.44
C ARG A 489 10.98 -15.26 5.49
N PRO A 490 12.31 -15.41 5.49
CA PRO A 490 13.04 -16.15 4.45
C PRO A 490 12.64 -17.62 4.33
N GLU A 491 12.29 -18.30 5.42
CA GLU A 491 11.85 -19.70 5.36
C GLU A 491 10.44 -19.86 4.76
N ALA A 492 9.53 -18.92 5.04
CA ALA A 492 8.22 -18.90 4.39
C ALA A 492 8.35 -18.49 2.91
N ALA A 493 9.23 -17.54 2.61
CA ALA A 493 9.55 -17.14 1.24
C ALA A 493 10.07 -18.31 0.41
N ARG A 494 11.02 -19.09 0.96
CA ARG A 494 11.55 -20.30 0.34
C ARG A 494 10.49 -21.37 0.13
N ALA A 495 9.69 -21.69 1.15
CA ALA A 495 8.64 -22.72 1.03
C ALA A 495 7.61 -22.36 -0.06
N SER A 496 7.20 -21.09 -0.15
CA SER A 496 6.33 -20.62 -1.23
C SER A 496 7.02 -20.60 -2.60
N LEU A 497 8.33 -20.31 -2.66
CA LEU A 497 9.10 -20.29 -3.91
C LEU A 497 9.29 -21.71 -4.48
N GLU A 498 9.58 -22.68 -3.62
CA GLU A 498 9.64 -24.11 -3.96
C GLU A 498 8.27 -24.62 -4.44
N ALA A 499 7.18 -24.21 -3.77
CA ALA A 499 5.82 -24.53 -4.21
C ALA A 499 5.49 -23.91 -5.59
N ALA A 500 5.93 -22.68 -5.86
CA ALA A 500 5.78 -22.05 -7.18
C ALA A 500 6.56 -22.81 -8.27
N ALA A 501 7.81 -23.19 -7.99
CA ALA A 501 8.64 -23.96 -8.92
C ALA A 501 8.09 -25.37 -9.20
N ALA A 502 7.38 -25.97 -8.24
CA ALA A 502 6.73 -27.28 -8.38
C ALA A 502 5.41 -27.25 -9.17
N CYS A 503 4.88 -26.07 -9.51
CA CYS A 503 3.62 -25.96 -10.25
C CYS A 503 3.75 -26.43 -11.71
N PRO A 504 2.72 -27.12 -12.27
CA PRO A 504 2.65 -27.39 -13.69
C PRO A 504 2.72 -26.09 -14.52
N ASN A 505 3.59 -26.07 -15.53
CA ASN A 505 3.83 -24.88 -16.37
C ASN A 505 4.26 -23.62 -15.59
N ALA A 506 5.04 -23.79 -14.51
CA ALA A 506 5.63 -22.67 -13.77
C ALA A 506 6.32 -21.67 -14.73
N LYS A 507 5.98 -20.39 -14.61
CA LYS A 507 6.40 -19.35 -15.56
C LYS A 507 7.84 -18.90 -15.37
N LEU A 508 8.37 -19.00 -14.15
CA LEU A 508 9.73 -18.56 -13.77
C LEU A 508 10.01 -17.11 -14.23
N ASP A 509 9.07 -16.21 -13.97
CA ASP A 509 9.15 -14.80 -14.38
C ASP A 509 10.18 -13.97 -13.57
N LEU A 510 10.29 -12.67 -13.88
CA LEU A 510 11.21 -11.76 -13.17
C LEU A 510 10.95 -11.68 -11.65
N MET A 511 9.72 -11.90 -11.17
CA MET A 511 9.42 -11.93 -9.74
C MET A 511 9.96 -13.20 -9.07
N PHE A 512 9.89 -14.34 -9.79
CA PHE A 512 10.59 -15.56 -9.40
C PHE A 512 12.11 -15.32 -9.36
N GLY A 513 12.70 -14.77 -10.43
CA GLY A 513 14.13 -14.44 -10.46
C GLY A 513 14.58 -13.53 -9.32
N ALA A 514 13.83 -12.46 -9.03
CA ALA A 514 14.11 -11.52 -7.94
C ALA A 514 14.07 -12.19 -6.55
N THR A 515 13.05 -13.01 -6.31
CA THR A 515 12.91 -13.71 -5.02
C THR A 515 13.97 -14.82 -4.88
N PHE A 516 14.24 -15.54 -5.97
CA PHE A 516 15.21 -16.63 -6.01
C PHE A 516 16.64 -16.14 -5.78
N ALA A 517 17.06 -15.06 -6.43
CA ALA A 517 18.41 -14.50 -6.29
C ALA A 517 18.78 -14.18 -4.83
N GLU A 518 17.82 -13.69 -4.04
CA GLU A 518 18.03 -13.42 -2.61
C GLU A 518 17.90 -14.67 -1.72
N MET A 519 17.00 -15.60 -2.05
CA MET A 519 16.80 -16.83 -1.26
C MET A 519 17.92 -17.86 -1.41
N ALA A 520 18.57 -17.90 -2.59
CA ALA A 520 19.71 -18.80 -2.87
C ALA A 520 20.92 -18.47 -1.97
N ARG A 521 21.22 -17.18 -1.75
CA ARG A 521 22.32 -16.73 -0.87
C ARG A 521 22.28 -17.36 0.52
N ALA A 522 21.08 -17.55 1.07
CA ALA A 522 20.90 -18.08 2.43
C ALA A 522 21.08 -19.62 2.52
N ARG A 523 20.90 -20.36 1.42
CA ARG A 523 21.15 -21.81 1.32
C ARG A 523 21.55 -22.19 -0.11
N PRO A 524 22.82 -22.04 -0.51
CA PRO A 524 23.24 -22.28 -1.89
C PRO A 524 23.14 -23.76 -2.30
N ASP A 525 22.60 -24.02 -3.49
CA ASP A 525 22.63 -25.30 -4.21
C ASP A 525 23.46 -25.13 -5.50
N PRO A 526 24.36 -26.07 -5.85
CA PRO A 526 25.14 -26.02 -7.09
C PRO A 526 24.33 -25.82 -8.38
N LYS A 527 23.01 -26.12 -8.38
CA LYS A 527 22.10 -25.91 -9.50
C LYS A 527 21.47 -24.51 -9.56
N ASP A 528 21.70 -23.64 -8.59
CA ASP A 528 21.00 -22.36 -8.52
C ASP A 528 21.32 -21.43 -9.70
N ALA A 529 22.55 -21.46 -10.21
CA ALA A 529 22.92 -20.72 -11.42
C ALA A 529 22.13 -21.18 -12.66
N GLU A 530 21.90 -22.50 -12.78
CA GLU A 530 21.10 -23.09 -13.87
C GLU A 530 19.62 -22.69 -13.75
N ARG A 531 19.06 -22.78 -12.53
CA ARG A 531 17.67 -22.39 -12.22
C ARG A 531 17.43 -20.90 -12.48
N LEU A 532 18.37 -20.03 -12.11
CA LEU A 532 18.27 -18.60 -12.39
C LEU A 532 18.37 -18.33 -13.89
N SER A 533 19.29 -18.98 -14.62
CA SER A 533 19.37 -18.83 -16.08
C SER A 533 18.04 -19.19 -16.75
N GLN A 534 17.41 -20.30 -16.35
CA GLN A 534 16.09 -20.70 -16.87
C GLN A 534 15.03 -19.61 -16.67
N ALA A 535 14.98 -18.97 -15.49
CA ALA A 535 14.06 -17.86 -15.23
C ALA A 535 14.37 -16.61 -16.08
N LEU A 536 15.65 -16.23 -16.17
CA LEU A 536 16.07 -15.07 -16.96
C LEU A 536 15.87 -15.29 -18.46
N ASP A 537 16.03 -16.51 -18.96
CA ASP A 537 15.83 -16.84 -20.37
C ASP A 537 14.35 -16.85 -20.75
N VAL A 538 13.44 -17.25 -19.85
CA VAL A 538 11.99 -17.06 -20.06
C VAL A 538 11.63 -15.56 -20.11
N ALA A 539 12.19 -14.74 -19.23
CA ALA A 539 11.99 -13.29 -19.27
C ALA A 539 12.51 -12.67 -20.58
N ARG A 540 13.70 -13.08 -21.04
CA ARG A 540 14.30 -12.66 -22.33
C ARG A 540 13.52 -13.16 -23.55
N ALA A 541 12.85 -14.30 -23.46
CA ALA A 541 12.04 -14.85 -24.56
C ALA A 541 10.64 -14.23 -24.65
N SER A 542 10.10 -13.71 -23.54
CA SER A 542 8.71 -13.23 -23.42
C SER A 542 8.45 -11.84 -24.03
N ASN A 543 9.22 -11.46 -25.06
CA ASN A 543 9.21 -10.17 -25.75
C ASN A 543 9.65 -8.97 -24.86
N PRO A 544 10.94 -8.91 -24.47
CA PRO A 544 11.43 -8.00 -23.44
C PRO A 544 11.49 -6.55 -23.91
N THR A 545 11.00 -5.64 -23.06
CA THR A 545 11.31 -4.22 -23.14
C THR A 545 12.78 -3.95 -22.77
N PRO A 546 13.34 -2.77 -23.09
CA PRO A 546 14.66 -2.38 -22.60
C PRO A 546 14.78 -2.42 -21.06
N GLY A 547 13.70 -2.12 -20.34
CA GLY A 547 13.64 -2.22 -18.87
C GLY A 547 13.75 -3.66 -18.36
N ASP A 548 13.00 -4.59 -18.96
CA ASP A 548 13.06 -6.02 -18.61
C ASP A 548 14.48 -6.59 -18.75
N ALA A 549 15.18 -6.22 -19.84
CA ALA A 549 16.54 -6.68 -20.10
C ALA A 549 17.56 -6.13 -19.08
N ILE A 550 17.40 -4.88 -18.64
CA ILE A 550 18.22 -4.24 -17.61
C ILE A 550 17.95 -4.87 -16.25
N TYR A 551 16.68 -5.12 -15.91
CA TYR A 551 16.31 -5.78 -14.65
C TYR A 551 16.79 -7.24 -14.60
N ALA A 552 16.65 -7.99 -15.69
CA ALA A 552 17.21 -9.34 -15.80
C ALA A 552 18.74 -9.37 -15.58
N ARG A 553 19.47 -8.36 -16.09
CA ARG A 553 20.91 -8.22 -15.84
C ARG A 553 21.22 -7.83 -14.40
N TYR A 554 20.41 -6.95 -13.78
CA TYR A 554 20.49 -6.67 -12.35
C TYR A 554 20.38 -7.96 -11.53
N LEU A 555 19.40 -8.82 -11.83
CA LEU A 555 19.20 -10.10 -11.14
C LEU A 555 20.41 -11.05 -11.31
N GLU A 556 20.93 -11.20 -12.53
CA GLU A 556 22.14 -11.99 -12.77
C GLU A 556 23.34 -11.45 -11.97
N GLY A 557 23.60 -10.14 -12.08
CA GLY A 557 24.71 -9.47 -11.39
C GLY A 557 24.60 -9.57 -9.87
N ARG A 558 23.39 -9.39 -9.33
CA ARG A 558 23.11 -9.50 -7.90
C ARG A 558 23.32 -10.93 -7.39
N PHE A 559 22.85 -11.94 -8.10
CA PHE A 559 23.04 -13.35 -7.74
C PHE A 559 24.52 -13.74 -7.72
N VAL A 560 25.28 -13.40 -8.77
CA VAL A 560 26.70 -13.79 -8.84
C VAL A 560 27.61 -12.95 -7.93
N LEU A 561 27.19 -11.78 -7.45
CA LEU A 561 27.98 -10.89 -6.58
C LEU A 561 28.54 -11.57 -5.31
N ASP A 562 27.81 -12.55 -4.77
CA ASP A 562 28.22 -13.29 -3.57
C ASP A 562 29.26 -14.40 -3.85
N HIS A 563 29.45 -14.80 -5.11
CA HIS A 563 30.26 -15.97 -5.51
C HIS A 563 31.34 -15.64 -6.57
N GLU A 564 30.99 -14.94 -7.64
CA GLU A 564 31.86 -14.42 -8.71
C GLU A 564 31.89 -12.88 -8.62
N HIS A 565 32.48 -12.35 -7.55
CA HIS A 565 32.37 -10.92 -7.19
C HIS A 565 32.69 -9.94 -8.32
N GLU A 566 33.80 -10.12 -9.05
CA GLU A 566 34.23 -9.20 -10.12
C GLU A 566 33.18 -9.13 -11.25
N ARG A 567 32.64 -10.29 -11.65
CA ARG A 567 31.55 -10.39 -12.63
C ARG A 567 30.26 -9.76 -12.11
N GLY A 568 29.95 -9.94 -10.83
CA GLY A 568 28.79 -9.30 -10.19
C GLY A 568 28.88 -7.78 -10.21
N VAL A 569 30.04 -7.23 -9.84
CA VAL A 569 30.31 -5.79 -9.91
C VAL A 569 30.25 -5.28 -11.35
N GLU A 570 30.81 -6.01 -12.33
CA GLU A 570 30.75 -5.65 -13.74
C GLU A 570 29.30 -5.60 -14.26
N LEU A 571 28.51 -6.65 -14.02
CA LEU A 571 27.11 -6.73 -14.45
C LEU A 571 26.26 -5.62 -13.82
N LEU A 572 26.42 -5.36 -12.51
CA LEU A 572 25.71 -4.30 -11.82
C LEU A 572 26.14 -2.90 -12.31
N THR A 573 27.43 -2.67 -12.57
CA THR A 573 27.91 -1.40 -13.13
C THR A 573 27.30 -1.13 -14.52
N ARG A 574 27.31 -2.14 -15.40
CA ARG A 574 26.66 -2.05 -16.73
C ARG A 574 25.14 -1.81 -16.63
N THR A 575 24.47 -2.39 -15.63
CA THR A 575 23.05 -2.10 -15.33
C THR A 575 22.86 -0.64 -14.95
N LEU A 576 23.68 -0.07 -14.07
CA LEU A 576 23.59 1.34 -13.67
C LEU A 576 23.80 2.29 -14.86
N GLU A 577 24.76 1.98 -15.74
CA GLU A 577 25.02 2.74 -16.96
C GLU A 577 23.87 2.68 -17.97
N ASP A 578 23.29 1.51 -18.22
CA ASP A 578 22.18 1.36 -19.17
C ASP A 578 20.87 1.93 -18.62
N ALA A 579 20.59 1.77 -17.33
CA ALA A 579 19.39 2.33 -16.70
C ALA A 579 19.35 3.86 -16.81
N ARG A 580 20.52 4.53 -16.69
CA ARG A 580 20.66 5.98 -16.88
C ARG A 580 20.35 6.48 -18.30
N LYS A 581 20.29 5.59 -19.31
CA LYS A 581 20.00 5.94 -20.71
C LYS A 581 18.50 5.94 -21.02
N LEU A 582 17.69 5.33 -20.16
CA LEU A 582 16.22 5.28 -20.30
C LEU A 582 15.55 6.41 -19.51
N PRO A 583 14.31 6.81 -19.88
CA PRO A 583 13.54 7.77 -19.10
C PRO A 583 13.34 7.29 -17.66
N SER A 584 13.31 8.21 -16.69
CA SER A 584 13.03 7.88 -15.29
C SER A 584 11.62 7.30 -15.04
N THR A 585 10.73 7.41 -16.03
CA THR A 585 9.40 6.79 -16.06
C THR A 585 9.41 5.33 -16.49
N GLU A 586 10.56 4.76 -16.87
CA GLU A 586 10.71 3.32 -17.12
C GLU A 586 10.89 2.61 -15.76
N PRO A 587 9.91 1.82 -15.28
CA PRO A 587 9.85 1.41 -13.89
C PRO A 587 10.93 0.38 -13.52
N LEU A 588 11.23 -0.58 -14.39
CA LEU A 588 12.14 -1.69 -14.09
C LEU A 588 13.61 -1.27 -14.21
N ALA A 589 13.95 -0.41 -15.17
CA ALA A 589 15.25 0.23 -15.25
C ALA A 589 15.49 1.14 -14.03
N ARG A 590 14.46 1.87 -13.59
CA ARG A 590 14.54 2.72 -12.40
C ARG A 590 14.69 1.90 -11.11
N GLU A 591 13.99 0.78 -11.00
CA GLU A 591 14.15 -0.17 -9.89
C GLU A 591 15.55 -0.81 -9.89
N ALA A 592 16.01 -1.31 -11.05
CA ALA A 592 17.34 -1.89 -11.23
C ALA A 592 18.47 -0.90 -10.90
N TRP A 593 18.28 0.39 -11.19
CA TRP A 593 19.21 1.46 -10.80
C TRP A 593 19.34 1.58 -9.27
N THR A 594 18.22 1.67 -8.55
CA THR A 594 18.28 1.80 -7.07
C THR A 594 18.76 0.51 -6.40
N LEU A 595 18.27 -0.64 -6.86
CA LEU A 595 18.66 -1.93 -6.32
C LEU A 595 20.13 -2.25 -6.63
N GLY A 596 20.64 -1.83 -7.80
CA GLY A 596 22.06 -1.93 -8.16
C GLY A 596 22.96 -1.16 -7.20
N TYR A 597 22.65 0.12 -6.91
CA TYR A 597 23.42 0.90 -5.94
C TYR A 597 23.37 0.29 -4.55
N SER A 598 22.19 -0.02 -4.02
CA SER A 598 22.05 -0.59 -2.68
C SER A 598 22.72 -1.97 -2.55
N SER A 599 22.78 -2.75 -3.63
CA SER A 599 23.57 -4.00 -3.69
C SER A 599 25.06 -3.74 -3.58
N LEU A 600 25.60 -2.83 -4.40
CA LEU A 600 27.03 -2.50 -4.39
C LEU A 600 27.47 -1.83 -3.07
N VAL A 601 26.65 -0.93 -2.51
CA VAL A 601 26.91 -0.26 -1.23
C VAL A 601 26.91 -1.26 -0.08
N THR A 602 25.95 -2.18 -0.03
CA THR A 602 25.93 -3.22 1.03
C THR A 602 27.02 -4.27 0.86
N ASP A 603 27.45 -4.59 -0.37
CA ASP A 603 28.60 -5.47 -0.59
C ASP A 603 29.94 -4.82 -0.20
N ALA A 604 30.15 -3.54 -0.55
CA ALA A 604 31.30 -2.77 -0.09
C ALA A 604 31.36 -2.73 1.45
N GLY A 605 30.22 -2.47 2.11
CA GLY A 605 30.09 -2.56 3.57
C GLY A 605 30.43 -3.95 4.13
N ARG A 606 29.91 -5.02 3.53
CA ARG A 606 30.19 -6.42 3.90
C ARG A 606 31.68 -6.76 3.81
N ARG A 607 32.40 -6.15 2.87
CA ARG A 607 33.84 -6.31 2.63
C ARG A 607 34.73 -5.40 3.49
N GLY A 608 34.13 -4.47 4.24
CA GLY A 608 34.85 -3.45 5.00
C GLY A 608 35.38 -2.29 4.16
N ASP A 609 35.04 -2.21 2.86
CA ASP A 609 35.38 -1.08 2.00
C ASP A 609 34.39 0.08 2.17
N TYR A 610 34.49 0.70 3.34
CA TYR A 610 33.65 1.82 3.73
C TYR A 610 33.93 3.10 2.94
N ALA A 611 35.11 3.21 2.32
CA ALA A 611 35.41 4.30 1.39
C ALA A 611 34.56 4.15 0.12
N ARG A 612 34.57 2.96 -0.50
CA ARG A 612 33.76 2.68 -1.69
C ARG A 612 32.26 2.76 -1.42
N ALA A 613 31.81 2.36 -0.23
CA ALA A 613 30.41 2.51 0.18
C ALA A 613 29.95 3.99 0.19
N LEU A 614 30.79 4.92 0.67
CA LEU A 614 30.51 6.37 0.61
C LEU A 614 30.57 6.93 -0.81
N GLU A 615 31.51 6.47 -1.64
CA GLU A 615 31.60 6.87 -3.05
C GLU A 615 30.33 6.51 -3.83
N LEU A 616 29.86 5.28 -3.69
CA LEU A 616 28.65 4.79 -4.35
C LEU A 616 27.39 5.55 -3.89
N LEU A 617 27.28 5.86 -2.59
CA LEU A 617 26.20 6.68 -2.06
C LEU A 617 26.24 8.11 -2.62
N ALA A 618 27.43 8.73 -2.68
CA ALA A 618 27.59 10.05 -3.26
C ALA A 618 27.24 10.07 -4.76
N GLU A 619 27.67 9.05 -5.51
CA GLU A 619 27.36 8.89 -6.93
C GLU A 619 25.85 8.73 -7.18
N GLN A 620 25.16 7.94 -6.35
CA GLN A 620 23.71 7.75 -6.41
C GLN A 620 22.94 9.06 -6.15
N LEU A 621 23.38 9.83 -5.16
CA LEU A 621 22.79 11.12 -4.78
C LEU A 621 23.21 12.29 -5.69
N GLY A 622 24.18 12.06 -6.58
CA GLY A 622 24.74 13.06 -7.50
C GLY A 622 25.72 14.06 -6.86
N THR A 623 26.10 13.86 -5.60
CA THR A 623 26.94 14.73 -4.75
C THR A 623 28.43 14.39 -4.85
N GLN A 624 29.28 15.29 -4.37
CA GLN A 624 30.68 14.99 -4.03
C GLN A 624 30.76 14.09 -2.79
N VAL A 625 31.86 13.36 -2.62
CA VAL A 625 32.14 12.57 -1.41
C VAL A 625 32.71 13.51 -0.33
N PRO A 626 32.05 13.69 0.83
CA PRO A 626 32.57 14.59 1.86
C PRO A 626 33.87 14.05 2.46
N THR A 627 34.84 14.95 2.65
CA THR A 627 36.20 14.63 3.14
C THR A 627 36.31 14.51 4.66
N ARG A 628 35.25 14.89 5.39
CA ARG A 628 35.11 14.80 6.85
C ARG A 628 33.64 14.92 7.23
N CYS A 629 33.29 14.50 8.45
CA CYS A 629 31.96 14.70 9.05
C CYS A 629 30.76 14.26 8.17
N ALA A 630 30.75 13.01 7.75
CA ALA A 630 29.68 12.44 6.95
C ALA A 630 29.15 11.12 7.53
N LEU A 631 27.87 10.86 7.31
CA LEU A 631 27.22 9.58 7.61
C LEU A 631 26.61 9.02 6.32
N GLY A 632 27.25 7.99 5.76
CA GLY A 632 26.62 7.15 4.74
C GLY A 632 25.71 6.12 5.39
N ALA A 633 24.50 5.91 4.89
CA ALA A 633 23.62 4.84 5.36
C ALA A 633 22.77 4.26 4.22
N ALA A 634 22.76 2.92 4.12
CA ALA A 634 21.99 2.20 3.10
C ALA A 634 21.39 0.90 3.65
N VAL A 635 20.30 0.47 3.02
CA VAL A 635 19.60 -0.79 3.31
C VAL A 635 19.29 -1.49 1.99
N HIS A 636 19.50 -2.81 1.94
CA HIS A 636 19.11 -3.67 0.84
C HIS A 636 18.55 -4.97 1.43
N ASN A 637 17.22 -5.12 1.41
CA ASN A 637 16.49 -6.11 2.20
C ASN A 637 17.06 -6.23 3.64
N GLU A 638 17.31 -7.43 4.19
CA GLU A 638 17.84 -7.63 5.54
C GLU A 638 19.23 -7.01 5.80
N ARG A 639 19.95 -6.61 4.74
CA ARG A 639 21.31 -6.05 4.82
C ARG A 639 21.25 -4.54 5.04
N SER A 640 22.12 -4.04 5.90
CA SER A 640 22.32 -2.61 6.10
C SER A 640 23.77 -2.27 6.36
N VAL A 641 24.19 -1.09 5.93
CA VAL A 641 25.52 -0.53 6.21
C VAL A 641 25.37 0.91 6.70
N ALA A 642 26.17 1.26 7.70
CA ALA A 642 26.36 2.64 8.14
C ALA A 642 27.86 2.95 8.16
N VAL A 643 28.25 4.11 7.60
CA VAL A 643 29.64 4.57 7.55
C VAL A 643 29.71 5.99 8.06
N ALA A 644 30.45 6.20 9.14
CA ALA A 644 30.87 7.51 9.59
C ALA A 644 32.24 7.87 8.99
N ARG A 645 32.36 9.09 8.49
CA ARG A 645 33.64 9.78 8.34
C ARG A 645 33.73 10.86 9.41
N GLY A 646 34.68 10.75 10.32
CA GLY A 646 34.83 11.66 11.46
C GLY A 646 35.43 13.03 11.13
N PRO A 647 35.69 13.87 12.14
CA PRO A 647 36.20 15.23 11.96
C PRO A 647 37.65 15.30 11.46
N ALA A 648 38.46 14.26 11.66
CA ALA A 648 39.82 14.15 11.14
C ALA A 648 39.87 13.42 9.78
N GLY A 649 38.72 13.00 9.24
CA GLY A 649 38.61 12.25 7.98
C GLY A 649 38.71 10.73 8.14
N GLU A 650 38.83 10.24 9.39
CA GLU A 650 38.84 8.84 9.77
C GLU A 650 37.55 8.13 9.38
N LEU A 651 37.63 6.87 8.94
CA LEU A 651 36.48 6.07 8.51
C LEU A 651 36.18 4.97 9.52
N VAL A 652 34.92 4.90 9.93
CA VAL A 652 34.37 3.87 10.81
C VAL A 652 33.07 3.38 10.21
N GLY A 653 32.88 2.07 10.06
CA GLY A 653 31.66 1.52 9.49
C GLY A 653 31.20 0.24 10.17
N ASP A 654 29.90 -0.01 10.05
CA ASP A 654 29.20 -1.19 10.51
C ASP A 654 28.41 -1.81 9.36
N TYR A 655 28.38 -3.15 9.30
CA TYR A 655 27.55 -3.91 8.39
C TYR A 655 26.75 -4.96 9.16
N GLN A 656 25.44 -5.03 8.88
CA GLN A 656 24.54 -6.04 9.43
C GLN A 656 23.87 -6.79 8.28
N GLY A 657 23.89 -8.12 8.33
CA GLY A 657 23.32 -8.99 7.30
C GLY A 657 22.20 -9.91 7.78
N THR A 658 21.65 -9.67 8.98
CA THR A 658 20.77 -10.57 9.73
C THR A 658 19.59 -9.85 10.39
N ARG A 659 19.13 -8.72 9.84
CA ARG A 659 17.98 -7.98 10.38
C ARG A 659 16.69 -8.82 10.25
N GLU A 660 15.99 -9.03 11.36
CA GLU A 660 14.78 -9.88 11.41
C GLU A 660 13.44 -9.12 11.29
N VAL A 661 13.46 -7.79 11.44
CA VAL A 661 12.27 -6.92 11.49
C VAL A 661 12.34 -5.93 10.33
N PRO A 662 11.30 -5.79 9.47
CA PRO A 662 11.28 -4.88 8.32
C PRO A 662 11.74 -3.45 8.61
N PHE A 663 12.28 -2.76 7.60
CA PHE A 663 13.00 -1.50 7.83
C PHE A 663 12.11 -0.41 8.44
N ALA A 664 10.87 -0.33 7.96
CA ALA A 664 9.80 0.52 8.48
C ALA A 664 9.56 0.39 9.99
N GLU A 665 9.78 -0.82 10.53
CA GLU A 665 9.54 -1.18 11.94
C GLU A 665 10.83 -1.18 12.77
N SER A 666 12.00 -1.07 12.15
CA SER A 666 13.29 -1.09 12.84
C SER A 666 13.65 0.30 13.41
N PRO A 667 14.04 0.41 14.69
CA PRO A 667 14.61 1.65 15.25
C PRO A 667 15.93 2.02 14.58
N SER A 668 16.20 3.31 14.30
CA SER A 668 17.46 3.74 13.67
C SER A 668 18.68 3.52 14.55
N VAL A 669 18.51 3.34 15.86
CA VAL A 669 19.57 2.94 16.78
C VAL A 669 20.23 1.60 16.38
N LYS A 670 19.49 0.72 15.69
CA LYS A 670 20.03 -0.51 15.09
C LYS A 670 20.74 -0.23 13.75
N LEU A 671 20.25 0.72 12.96
CA LEU A 671 20.82 1.06 11.65
C LEU A 671 22.19 1.76 11.78
N VAL A 672 22.34 2.69 12.73
CA VAL A 672 23.56 3.46 12.96
C VAL A 672 24.05 3.17 14.38
N PRO A 673 24.91 2.15 14.61
CA PRO A 673 25.32 1.76 15.96
C PRO A 673 26.12 2.82 16.70
N GLU A 674 26.26 2.62 18.02
CA GLU A 674 26.91 3.60 18.90
C GLU A 674 28.36 3.91 18.51
N HIS A 675 29.14 2.93 18.05
CA HIS A 675 30.52 3.16 17.64
C HIS A 675 30.62 4.04 16.38
N VAL A 676 29.66 3.91 15.44
CA VAL A 676 29.53 4.78 14.26
C VAL A 676 29.13 6.20 14.69
N ARG A 677 28.19 6.33 15.65
CA ARG A 677 27.80 7.63 16.22
C ARG A 677 28.95 8.33 16.94
N GLN A 678 29.75 7.61 17.71
CA GLN A 678 30.90 8.18 18.44
C GLN A 678 31.99 8.70 17.49
N ALA A 679 32.18 8.11 16.31
CA ALA A 679 33.12 8.61 15.29
C ALA A 679 32.72 9.98 14.72
N LEU A 680 31.45 10.39 14.84
CA LEU A 680 30.97 11.70 14.42
C LEU A 680 31.07 12.78 15.52
N LYS A 681 31.48 12.39 16.73
CA LYS A 681 31.56 13.29 17.88
C LYS A 681 32.61 14.38 17.65
N GLY A 682 32.20 15.63 17.82
CA GLY A 682 33.04 16.80 17.54
C GLY A 682 32.86 17.38 16.13
N CYS A 683 32.06 16.74 15.27
CA CYS A 683 31.64 17.35 14.01
C CYS A 683 30.69 18.53 14.23
N ALA A 684 31.06 19.70 13.69
CA ALA A 684 30.24 20.91 13.76
C ALA A 684 28.88 20.74 13.04
N GLN A 685 28.87 19.99 11.95
CA GLN A 685 27.69 19.46 11.27
C GLN A 685 28.03 18.11 10.64
N VAL A 686 27.05 17.21 10.49
CA VAL A 686 27.21 15.92 9.81
C VAL A 686 26.36 15.87 8.54
N GLU A 687 26.98 15.51 7.43
CA GLU A 687 26.31 15.35 6.14
C GLU A 687 25.86 13.91 5.94
N VAL A 688 24.55 13.69 5.85
CA VAL A 688 23.97 12.35 5.72
C VAL A 688 23.75 12.01 4.25
N LEU A 689 24.48 10.99 3.78
CA LEU A 689 24.32 10.39 2.45
C LEU A 689 23.43 9.15 2.58
N ALA A 690 22.15 9.30 2.27
CA ALA A 690 21.18 8.21 2.32
C ALA A 690 20.14 8.32 1.20
N TRP A 691 19.92 7.23 0.47
CA TRP A 691 18.78 7.08 -0.44
C TRP A 691 17.56 6.51 0.30
N ALA A 692 16.42 6.42 -0.37
CA ALA A 692 15.29 5.65 0.15
C ALA A 692 15.67 4.16 0.34
N PRO A 693 15.19 3.49 1.41
CA PRO A 693 14.21 3.98 2.38
C PRO A 693 14.80 4.71 3.60
N VAL A 694 16.14 4.88 3.68
CA VAL A 694 16.81 5.51 4.83
C VAL A 694 16.63 7.02 4.87
N PHE A 695 16.58 7.66 3.70
CA PHE A 695 16.17 9.06 3.55
C PHE A 695 14.85 9.33 4.29
N GLY A 696 14.70 10.50 4.89
CA GLY A 696 13.49 10.87 5.64
C GLY A 696 13.39 10.30 7.07
N ARG A 697 14.25 9.35 7.49
CA ARG A 697 14.35 8.96 8.92
C ARG A 697 14.90 10.11 9.74
N THR A 698 14.16 10.56 10.75
CA THR A 698 14.56 11.66 11.65
C THR A 698 15.31 11.20 12.90
N ASP A 699 15.42 9.89 13.13
CA ASP A 699 16.02 9.26 14.31
C ASP A 699 17.43 8.67 14.07
N LEU A 700 18.08 9.04 12.95
CA LEU A 700 19.42 8.53 12.56
C LEU A 700 20.55 8.96 13.51
N LEU A 701 20.48 10.19 14.02
CA LEU A 701 21.50 10.80 14.87
C LEU A 701 20.87 11.48 16.10
N PRO A 702 21.62 11.62 17.20
CA PRO A 702 21.15 12.31 18.41
C PRO A 702 20.65 13.74 18.15
N VAL A 703 19.72 14.19 19.00
CA VAL A 703 18.98 15.45 18.84
C VAL A 703 19.83 16.71 19.05
N ASP A 704 21.01 16.54 19.66
CA ASP A 704 22.03 17.54 19.95
C ASP A 704 23.16 17.62 18.90
N GLN A 705 23.24 16.64 17.99
CA GLN A 705 24.11 16.66 16.83
C GLN A 705 23.48 17.51 15.71
N PRO A 706 24.17 18.52 15.14
CA PRO A 706 23.73 19.14 13.89
C PRO A 706 23.97 18.19 12.72
N TRP A 707 22.93 17.96 11.91
CA TRP A 707 23.01 17.14 10.70
C TRP A 707 21.92 17.46 9.68
N SER A 708 22.14 17.07 8.43
CA SER A 708 21.20 17.22 7.30
C SER A 708 21.38 16.09 6.27
N PHE A 709 20.33 15.80 5.50
CA PHE A 709 20.45 14.94 4.31
C PHE A 709 21.03 15.74 3.14
N ARG A 710 22.02 15.19 2.42
CA ARG A 710 22.47 15.75 1.14
C ARG A 710 21.77 15.06 -0.02
N MET A 711 21.25 15.84 -0.97
CA MET A 711 20.58 15.33 -2.17
C MET A 711 20.73 16.29 -3.35
N GLY A 712 21.09 15.76 -4.52
CA GLY A 712 21.22 16.56 -5.74
C GLY A 712 22.41 17.52 -5.72
N ARG A 713 22.68 18.11 -6.87
CA ARG A 713 23.77 19.09 -7.08
C ARG A 713 23.27 20.49 -6.82
N ILE A 714 24.15 21.40 -6.37
CA ILE A 714 23.88 22.83 -6.52
C ILE A 714 23.59 23.15 -7.99
N VAL A 715 22.42 23.75 -8.21
CA VAL A 715 22.15 24.55 -9.40
C VAL A 715 22.65 25.96 -9.08
N PRO A 716 23.62 26.52 -9.84
CA PRO A 716 24.10 27.87 -9.58
C PRO A 716 22.95 28.88 -9.63
N GLY A 717 22.57 29.41 -8.46
CA GLY A 717 21.58 30.46 -8.37
C GLY A 717 22.08 31.70 -9.08
N VAL A 718 21.23 32.34 -9.89
CA VAL A 718 21.47 33.72 -10.27
C VAL A 718 21.46 34.55 -8.99
N SER A 719 22.33 35.56 -8.88
CA SER A 719 22.31 36.52 -7.77
C SER A 719 21.04 37.37 -7.81
N ALA A 720 19.92 36.77 -7.40
CA ALA A 720 18.61 37.37 -7.40
C ALA A 720 18.45 38.30 -6.19
N PRO A 721 17.75 39.44 -6.33
CA PRO A 721 17.40 40.27 -5.18
C PRO A 721 16.54 39.44 -4.21
N SER A 722 16.84 39.53 -2.91
CA SER A 722 16.19 38.70 -1.90
C SER A 722 14.67 38.94 -1.91
N ARG A 723 13.92 37.86 -2.18
CA ARG A 723 12.46 37.79 -2.18
C ARG A 723 12.01 36.69 -1.23
N ARG A 724 11.14 37.03 -0.28
CA ARG A 724 10.53 36.11 0.69
C ARG A 724 9.07 35.92 0.34
N LEU A 725 8.67 34.68 0.11
CA LEU A 725 7.27 34.29 -0.03
C LEU A 725 6.79 33.68 1.29
N VAL A 726 5.69 34.20 1.84
CA VAL A 726 4.98 33.58 2.95
C VAL A 726 3.59 33.18 2.47
N VAL A 727 3.24 31.91 2.62
CA VAL A 727 1.89 31.38 2.42
C VAL A 727 1.31 31.06 3.80
N SER A 728 0.17 31.63 4.15
CA SER A 728 -0.42 31.42 5.48
C SER A 728 -1.94 31.60 5.49
N SER A 729 -2.60 31.23 6.58
CA SER A 729 -4.02 31.56 6.81
C SER A 729 -4.91 31.09 5.64
N VAL A 730 -4.61 29.90 5.10
CA VAL A 730 -5.25 29.35 3.90
C VAL A 730 -6.72 28.99 4.16
N GLU A 731 -7.57 29.15 3.15
CA GLU A 731 -8.97 28.75 3.19
C GLU A 731 -9.10 27.29 2.74
N ALA A 732 -8.82 26.36 3.65
CA ALA A 732 -8.96 24.93 3.36
C ALA A 732 -10.40 24.59 2.89
N PRO A 733 -10.56 23.70 1.88
CA PRO A 733 -11.87 23.27 1.41
C PRO A 733 -12.76 22.76 2.55
N ALA A 734 -14.01 23.24 2.63
CA ALA A 734 -14.94 22.89 3.70
C ALA A 734 -15.19 21.38 3.84
N LEU A 735 -15.03 20.62 2.75
CA LEU A 735 -15.15 19.16 2.74
C LEU A 735 -14.12 18.44 3.63
N LEU A 736 -12.94 19.04 3.86
CA LEU A 736 -11.88 18.47 4.70
C LEU A 736 -12.12 18.71 6.20
N GLN A 737 -13.04 19.61 6.55
CA GLN A 737 -13.41 19.95 7.94
C GLN A 737 -12.22 20.36 8.84
N LEU A 738 -11.13 20.85 8.25
CA LEU A 738 -9.92 21.21 8.96
C LEU A 738 -10.14 22.48 9.83
N PRO A 739 -9.55 22.56 11.03
CA PRO A 739 -9.67 23.73 11.89
C PRO A 739 -8.99 24.94 11.25
N ARG A 740 -9.48 26.16 11.53
CA ARG A 740 -8.81 27.38 11.06
C ARG A 740 -7.47 27.55 11.79
N LEU A 741 -6.39 27.67 11.03
CA LEU A 741 -5.07 27.97 11.58
C LEU A 741 -5.01 29.42 12.08
N PRO A 742 -4.16 29.72 13.09
CA PRO A 742 -3.94 31.09 13.54
C PRO A 742 -3.39 31.98 12.42
N THR A 743 -3.79 33.25 12.42
CA THR A 743 -3.25 34.24 11.48
C THR A 743 -1.74 34.40 11.68
N TRP A 744 -0.98 34.30 10.59
CA TRP A 744 0.45 34.60 10.62
C TRP A 744 0.66 36.10 10.81
N THR A 745 1.50 36.48 11.79
CA THR A 745 1.87 37.86 12.06
C THR A 745 3.29 38.12 11.55
N PRO A 746 3.52 39.16 10.72
CA PRO A 746 4.88 39.51 10.30
C PRO A 746 5.74 39.93 11.51
N PRO A 747 7.08 39.78 11.42
CA PRO A 747 7.99 40.29 12.43
C PRO A 747 7.79 41.79 12.68
N SER A 748 7.98 42.23 13.92
CA SER A 748 7.87 43.63 14.32
C SER A 748 9.05 44.51 13.86
N GLU A 749 10.11 43.89 13.33
CA GLU A 749 11.29 44.58 12.80
C GLU A 749 11.21 44.68 11.27
N PRO A 750 11.55 45.83 10.66
CA PRO A 750 11.50 46.00 9.21
C PRO A 750 12.58 45.14 8.52
N GLU A 751 12.17 44.07 7.85
CA GLU A 751 13.09 43.24 7.05
C GLU A 751 13.48 43.93 5.72
N PRO A 752 14.76 43.92 5.31
CA PRO A 752 15.22 44.50 4.04
C PRO A 752 14.85 43.65 2.81
N THR A 753 14.36 42.42 3.02
CA THR A 753 13.92 41.47 2.00
C THR A 753 12.51 41.81 1.53
N ARG A 754 12.25 41.78 0.21
CA ARG A 754 10.89 42.00 -0.31
C ARG A 754 9.99 40.83 0.10
N LEU A 755 9.06 41.09 1.02
CA LEU A 755 8.04 40.14 1.45
C LEU A 755 6.83 40.16 0.50
N GLU A 756 6.40 38.98 0.08
CA GLU A 756 5.11 38.70 -0.51
C GLU A 756 4.33 37.76 0.41
N LEU A 757 3.10 38.15 0.75
CA LEU A 757 2.20 37.35 1.57
C LEU A 757 1.02 36.88 0.71
N LEU A 758 0.86 35.57 0.58
CA LEU A 758 -0.36 34.94 0.04
C LEU A 758 -1.17 34.38 1.20
N SER A 759 -2.43 34.82 1.33
CA SER A 759 -3.29 34.44 2.46
C SER A 759 -4.77 34.46 2.11
N GLY A 760 -5.60 33.74 2.88
CA GLY A 760 -7.03 33.61 2.58
C GLY A 760 -7.25 32.97 1.21
N SER A 761 -8.30 33.38 0.51
CA SER A 761 -8.62 32.92 -0.85
C SER A 761 -7.50 33.14 -1.89
N ASP A 762 -6.54 34.05 -1.65
CA ASP A 762 -5.43 34.33 -2.55
C ASP A 762 -4.32 33.25 -2.55
N ALA A 763 -4.29 32.40 -1.53
CA ALA A 763 -3.28 31.35 -1.36
C ALA A 763 -3.58 30.07 -2.16
N THR A 764 -3.86 30.19 -3.47
CA THR A 764 -4.19 29.06 -4.36
C THR A 764 -2.95 28.36 -4.92
N PRO A 765 -3.02 27.06 -5.27
CA PRO A 765 -1.90 26.32 -5.88
C PRO A 765 -1.19 27.05 -7.02
N SER A 766 -1.92 27.57 -8.01
CA SER A 766 -1.30 28.28 -9.15
C SER A 766 -0.61 29.58 -8.76
N ARG A 767 -1.15 30.34 -7.80
CA ARG A 767 -0.51 31.58 -7.31
C ARG A 767 0.74 31.27 -6.48
N VAL A 768 0.63 30.27 -5.59
CA VAL A 768 1.78 29.78 -4.80
C VAL A 768 2.91 29.32 -5.72
N LEU A 769 2.64 28.44 -6.69
CA LEU A 769 3.65 27.96 -7.65
C LEU A 769 4.29 29.10 -8.46
N SER A 770 3.49 30.07 -8.91
CA SER A 770 3.99 31.23 -9.64
C SER A 770 4.98 32.04 -8.78
N SER A 771 4.57 32.45 -7.57
CA SER A 771 5.39 33.27 -6.67
C SER A 771 6.59 32.53 -6.07
N MET A 772 6.60 31.20 -6.09
CA MET A 772 7.77 30.39 -5.68
C MET A 772 8.92 30.44 -6.70
N SER A 773 8.65 30.76 -7.96
CA SER A 773 9.61 30.61 -9.08
C SER A 773 10.91 31.40 -8.90
N ASP A 774 10.83 32.62 -8.38
CA ASP A 774 11.95 33.54 -8.16
C ASP A 774 12.19 33.85 -6.67
N ALA A 775 11.50 33.17 -5.76
CA ALA A 775 11.69 33.33 -4.33
C ALA A 775 13.07 32.80 -3.88
N THR A 776 13.70 33.51 -2.94
CA THR A 776 14.97 33.11 -2.29
C THR A 776 14.76 32.53 -0.88
N GLU A 777 13.55 32.71 -0.34
CA GLU A 777 13.06 32.18 0.94
C GLU A 777 11.55 31.90 0.78
N ILE A 778 11.09 30.71 1.16
CA ILE A 778 9.68 30.29 1.05
C ILE A 778 9.24 29.72 2.42
N GLU A 779 8.18 30.26 2.99
CA GLU A 779 7.52 29.76 4.20
C GLU A 779 6.08 29.37 3.89
N ILE A 780 5.68 28.17 4.27
CA ILE A 780 4.31 27.68 4.09
C ILE A 780 3.75 27.24 5.44
N HIS A 781 2.83 28.05 5.97
CA HIS A 781 2.08 27.83 7.21
C HIS A 781 0.65 27.37 6.87
N ALA A 782 0.48 26.05 6.74
CA ALA A 782 -0.74 25.45 6.25
C ALA A 782 -0.95 24.06 6.83
N HIS A 783 -2.14 23.49 6.64
CA HIS A 783 -2.36 22.09 6.98
C HIS A 783 -1.56 21.21 6.05
N GLY A 784 -0.87 20.23 6.61
CA GLY A 784 -0.35 19.10 5.86
C GLY A 784 -1.20 17.88 6.18
N ILE A 785 -1.53 17.08 5.17
CA ILE A 785 -2.29 15.85 5.35
C ILE A 785 -1.60 14.71 4.61
N SER A 786 -1.56 13.53 5.25
CA SER A 786 -1.34 12.27 4.55
C SER A 786 -2.72 11.73 4.18
N ASP A 787 -3.14 11.95 2.94
CA ASP A 787 -4.41 11.43 2.42
C ASP A 787 -4.11 10.45 1.27
N PRO A 788 -4.22 9.13 1.49
CA PRO A 788 -4.05 8.09 0.48
C PRO A 788 -5.11 8.08 -0.64
N VAL A 789 -5.93 9.14 -0.74
CA VAL A 789 -6.79 9.45 -1.89
C VAL A 789 -6.19 10.56 -2.78
N LEU A 790 -5.27 11.39 -2.26
CA LEU A 790 -4.78 12.61 -2.91
C LEU A 790 -3.28 12.60 -3.24
N SER A 791 -2.43 11.98 -2.41
CA SER A 791 -1.02 11.72 -2.72
C SER A 791 -0.42 10.73 -1.71
N ASP A 792 0.52 9.89 -2.15
CA ASP A 792 1.24 8.98 -1.24
C ASP A 792 2.11 9.74 -0.23
N ALA A 793 2.87 10.72 -0.74
CA ALA A 793 3.56 11.67 0.12
C ALA A 793 2.55 12.61 0.76
N SER A 794 2.90 13.17 1.93
CA SER A 794 2.05 14.22 2.49
C SER A 794 1.98 15.43 1.57
N LEU A 795 0.79 16.00 1.45
CA LEU A 795 0.53 17.21 0.67
C LEU A 795 0.33 18.41 1.58
N VAL A 796 0.51 19.61 1.04
CA VAL A 796 0.12 20.86 1.71
C VAL A 796 -1.22 21.34 1.17
N VAL A 797 -2.17 21.59 2.06
CA VAL A 797 -3.50 22.13 1.75
C VAL A 797 -3.39 23.64 1.55
N LEU A 798 -3.92 24.10 0.44
CA LEU A 798 -3.97 25.49 -0.02
C LEU A 798 -5.43 25.88 -0.27
N SER A 799 -5.67 27.15 -0.61
CA SER A 799 -7.02 27.64 -0.92
C SER A 799 -7.49 27.10 -2.28
N PRO A 800 -8.77 26.69 -2.42
CA PRO A 800 -9.27 26.05 -3.63
C PRO A 800 -9.34 27.02 -4.82
N GLU A 801 -8.87 26.55 -5.97
CA GLU A 801 -9.11 27.16 -7.28
C GLU A 801 -10.55 26.90 -7.76
N GLY A 802 -11.03 27.70 -8.73
CA GLY A 802 -12.34 27.50 -9.35
C GLY A 802 -12.52 26.18 -10.12
N ASN A 803 -11.43 25.42 -10.32
CA ASN A 803 -11.44 24.06 -10.88
C ASN A 803 -11.47 22.95 -9.79
N GLY A 804 -11.50 23.33 -8.50
CA GLY A 804 -11.47 22.40 -7.37
C GLY A 804 -10.08 21.95 -6.89
N ARG A 805 -8.97 22.41 -7.47
CA ARG A 805 -7.61 22.10 -7.00
C ARG A 805 -7.26 22.92 -5.76
N TYR A 806 -6.77 22.26 -4.72
CA TYR A 806 -6.42 22.88 -3.43
C TYR A 806 -5.13 22.32 -2.81
N ALA A 807 -4.34 21.52 -3.52
CA ALA A 807 -3.20 20.80 -2.95
C ALA A 807 -1.89 21.13 -3.66
N LEU A 808 -0.81 21.21 -2.89
CA LEU A 808 0.57 21.18 -3.34
C LEU A 808 1.16 19.80 -3.01
N THR A 809 1.38 18.98 -4.04
CA THR A 809 1.92 17.62 -3.94
C THR A 809 3.34 17.54 -4.51
N ALA A 810 4.06 16.45 -4.22
CA ALA A 810 5.42 16.23 -4.72
C ALA A 810 5.51 16.29 -6.27
N ASP A 811 4.56 15.68 -6.99
CA ASP A 811 4.53 15.72 -8.47
C ASP A 811 4.33 17.11 -9.06
N ILE A 812 3.60 17.97 -8.35
CA ILE A 812 3.35 19.35 -8.77
C ILE A 812 4.62 20.17 -8.55
N VAL A 813 5.28 20.01 -7.39
CA VAL A 813 6.52 20.74 -7.07
C VAL A 813 7.68 20.30 -7.99
N ARG A 814 7.86 19.00 -8.26
CA ARG A 814 8.90 18.46 -9.17
C ARG A 814 8.89 19.07 -10.58
N LYS A 815 7.73 19.56 -11.03
CA LYS A 815 7.55 20.19 -12.36
C LYS A 815 7.89 21.68 -12.37
N GLN A 816 8.10 22.29 -11.21
CA GLN A 816 8.45 23.70 -11.06
C GLN A 816 9.97 23.90 -11.20
N LYS A 817 10.37 25.08 -11.67
CA LYS A 817 11.76 25.54 -11.62
C LYS A 817 11.88 26.68 -10.61
N LEU A 818 12.70 26.47 -9.58
CA LEU A 818 12.95 27.43 -8.49
C LEU A 818 14.27 28.17 -8.74
N ALA A 819 14.23 29.20 -9.59
CA ALA A 819 15.42 29.91 -10.06
C ALA A 819 16.15 30.72 -8.96
N GLY A 820 15.45 31.07 -7.88
CA GLY A 820 16.01 31.79 -6.72
C GLY A 820 16.77 30.91 -5.71
N ALA A 821 16.95 29.62 -5.99
CA ALA A 821 17.56 28.63 -5.10
C ALA A 821 17.09 28.73 -3.62
N PRO A 822 15.77 28.67 -3.36
CA PRO A 822 15.19 29.04 -2.08
C PRO A 822 15.61 28.16 -0.90
N MET A 823 15.66 28.77 0.29
CA MET A 823 15.48 28.07 1.56
C MET A 823 13.98 27.91 1.81
N VAL A 824 13.51 26.69 2.07
CA VAL A 824 12.08 26.35 2.16
C VAL A 824 11.73 25.84 3.56
N PHE A 825 10.71 26.43 4.18
CA PHE A 825 10.18 26.03 5.49
C PHE A 825 8.73 25.54 5.34
N LEU A 826 8.53 24.22 5.45
CA LEU A 826 7.22 23.59 5.41
C LEU A 826 6.68 23.44 6.84
N ALA A 827 6.06 24.49 7.35
CA ALA A 827 5.37 24.52 8.64
C ALA A 827 3.97 23.90 8.52
N ALA A 828 3.95 22.62 8.15
CA ALA A 828 2.75 21.82 7.89
C ALA A 828 2.91 20.39 8.45
N CYS A 829 1.82 19.83 8.99
CA CYS A 829 1.79 18.49 9.58
C CYS A 829 2.26 17.42 8.59
N SER A 830 3.19 16.58 9.01
CA SER A 830 3.69 15.43 8.25
C SER A 830 4.28 15.73 6.85
N ALA A 831 4.46 16.99 6.44
CA ALA A 831 4.91 17.40 5.10
C ALA A 831 6.26 16.80 4.64
N GLY A 832 7.12 16.37 5.57
CA GLY A 832 8.38 15.68 5.29
C GLY A 832 8.27 14.16 5.17
N ARG A 833 7.08 13.57 5.37
CA ARG A 833 6.85 12.11 5.34
C ARG A 833 7.00 11.57 3.91
N LEU A 834 7.71 10.45 3.78
CA LEU A 834 7.80 9.68 2.53
C LEU A 834 6.50 8.95 2.20
N ALA A 835 6.27 8.77 0.89
CA ALA A 835 5.18 7.98 0.34
C ALA A 835 5.10 6.53 0.87
N SER A 836 6.24 5.85 0.87
CA SER A 836 6.36 4.48 1.36
C SER A 836 7.75 4.25 1.92
N THR A 837 7.87 3.24 2.77
CA THR A 837 9.14 2.75 3.32
C THR A 837 9.68 1.53 2.55
N THR A 838 8.94 1.07 1.53
CA THR A 838 9.34 0.04 0.56
C THR A 838 9.59 0.61 -0.84
N THR A 839 9.36 1.90 -1.08
CA THR A 839 9.70 2.54 -2.37
C THR A 839 11.21 2.72 -2.52
N HIS A 840 11.70 2.34 -3.70
CA HIS A 840 13.07 2.57 -4.16
C HIS A 840 13.35 4.05 -4.57
N GLU A 841 12.48 4.98 -4.19
CA GLU A 841 12.58 6.41 -4.46
C GLU A 841 12.28 7.26 -3.21
N PRO A 842 12.97 8.41 -3.02
CA PRO A 842 12.74 9.33 -1.91
C PRO A 842 11.51 10.24 -2.13
N PHE A 843 10.40 9.67 -2.59
CA PHE A 843 9.20 10.43 -2.98
C PHE A 843 8.55 11.14 -1.78
N SER A 844 8.79 12.46 -1.68
CA SER A 844 8.32 13.36 -0.61
C SER A 844 8.38 14.82 -1.08
N LEU A 845 7.69 15.74 -0.40
CA LEU A 845 7.80 17.17 -0.70
C LEU A 845 9.25 17.70 -0.56
N PRO A 846 10.04 17.40 0.49
CA PRO A 846 11.42 17.84 0.57
C PRO A 846 12.29 17.44 -0.62
N ALA A 847 12.22 16.18 -1.07
CA ALA A 847 12.94 15.74 -2.27
C ALA A 847 12.44 16.48 -3.53
N ALA A 848 11.12 16.62 -3.69
CA ALA A 848 10.53 17.36 -4.81
C ALA A 848 10.98 18.83 -4.88
N PHE A 849 11.11 19.50 -3.73
CA PHE A 849 11.61 20.87 -3.65
C PHE A 849 13.09 20.98 -4.02
N ILE A 850 13.93 20.05 -3.55
CA ILE A 850 15.36 19.98 -3.92
C ILE A 850 15.52 19.73 -5.42
N GLU A 851 14.78 18.76 -5.98
CA GLU A 851 14.78 18.46 -7.42
C GLU A 851 14.28 19.66 -8.27
N ALA A 852 13.33 20.44 -7.76
CA ALA A 852 12.86 21.68 -8.38
C ALA A 852 13.87 22.85 -8.29
N GLY A 853 14.95 22.70 -7.51
CA GLY A 853 16.04 23.67 -7.38
C GLY A 853 16.12 24.44 -6.05
N ALA A 854 15.41 24.03 -5.00
CA ALA A 854 15.63 24.59 -3.66
C ALA A 854 17.03 24.23 -3.14
N ARG A 855 17.70 25.15 -2.44
CA ARG A 855 19.02 24.87 -1.83
C ARG A 855 18.90 24.06 -0.54
N ALA A 856 17.80 24.24 0.18
CA ALA A 856 17.53 23.55 1.43
C ALA A 856 16.03 23.57 1.78
N VAL A 857 15.56 22.51 2.45
CA VAL A 857 14.16 22.32 2.84
C VAL A 857 14.07 21.77 4.26
N LEU A 858 13.26 22.42 5.10
CA LEU A 858 12.89 21.96 6.43
C LEU A 858 11.42 21.54 6.45
N ALA A 859 11.12 20.35 6.98
CA ALA A 859 9.76 19.81 7.04
C ALA A 859 9.58 18.82 8.21
N SER A 860 8.38 18.74 8.78
CA SER A 860 8.05 17.75 9.81
C SER A 860 7.59 16.43 9.20
N THR A 861 8.08 15.28 9.68
CA THR A 861 7.61 13.94 9.28
C THR A 861 6.36 13.47 10.04
N VAL A 862 5.98 14.20 11.11
CA VAL A 862 4.82 13.95 11.97
C VAL A 862 3.95 15.21 12.10
N ASP A 863 2.80 15.08 12.73
CA ASP A 863 1.89 16.20 12.98
C ASP A 863 2.45 17.15 14.04
N ILE A 864 2.20 18.46 13.86
CA ILE A 864 2.82 19.53 14.63
C ILE A 864 1.76 20.42 15.29
N PRO A 865 2.01 21.00 16.47
CA PRO A 865 1.08 21.94 17.09
C PRO A 865 1.12 23.30 16.38
N ASP A 866 0.03 24.08 16.46
CA ASP A 866 -0.08 25.43 15.87
C ASP A 866 1.09 26.37 16.24
N ALA A 867 1.67 26.20 17.43
CA ALA A 867 2.82 26.96 17.89
C ALA A 867 4.10 26.74 17.06
N ALA A 868 4.16 25.67 16.24
CA ALA A 868 5.32 25.29 15.45
C ALA A 868 5.77 26.37 14.45
N GLY A 869 4.89 27.28 14.02
CA GLY A 869 5.30 28.43 13.19
C GLY A 869 6.42 29.26 13.84
N ARG A 870 6.42 29.38 15.18
CA ARG A 870 7.48 30.09 15.94
C ARG A 870 8.79 29.31 16.02
N PHE A 871 8.75 27.98 15.88
CA PHE A 871 9.93 27.14 15.82
C PHE A 871 10.65 27.35 14.48
N PHE A 872 9.92 27.26 13.36
CA PHE A 872 10.50 27.47 12.03
C PHE A 872 11.05 28.89 11.86
N ASP A 873 10.36 29.92 12.34
CA ASP A 873 10.89 31.30 12.35
C ASP A 873 12.16 31.43 13.23
N GLY A 874 12.20 30.76 14.39
CA GLY A 874 13.40 30.72 15.24
C GLY A 874 14.62 30.09 14.54
N VAL A 875 14.42 29.04 13.73
CA VAL A 875 15.48 28.45 12.89
C VAL A 875 15.89 29.41 11.77
N ARG A 876 14.91 30.01 11.06
CA ARG A 876 15.12 30.97 9.97
C ARG A 876 15.93 32.19 10.41
N GLN A 877 15.61 32.78 11.57
CA GLN A 877 16.32 33.94 12.12
C GLN A 877 17.81 33.63 12.36
N ARG A 878 18.13 32.44 12.91
CA ARG A 878 19.52 32.00 13.10
C ARG A 878 20.28 31.83 11.78
N ILE A 879 19.62 31.26 10.76
CA ILE A 879 20.18 31.11 9.41
C ILE A 879 20.48 32.48 8.79
N ARG A 880 19.56 33.43 8.88
CA ARG A 880 19.78 34.82 8.45
C ARG A 880 20.90 35.52 9.24
N GLY A 881 21.08 35.17 10.51
CA GLY A 881 22.23 35.57 11.34
C GLY A 881 23.57 34.90 10.97
N GLY A 882 23.65 34.15 9.88
CA GLY A 882 24.87 33.48 9.41
C GLY A 882 25.14 32.10 10.02
N THR A 883 24.20 31.53 10.77
CA THR A 883 24.33 30.17 11.32
C THR A 883 24.05 29.13 10.24
N ALA A 884 24.87 28.07 10.14
CA ALA A 884 24.61 26.97 9.21
C ALA A 884 23.23 26.30 9.48
N PRO A 885 22.45 25.89 8.46
CA PRO A 885 21.08 25.39 8.65
C PRO A 885 20.94 24.23 9.63
N ALA A 886 21.82 23.23 9.57
CA ALA A 886 21.84 22.10 10.50
C ALA A 886 22.08 22.53 11.95
N VAL A 887 22.97 23.51 12.16
CA VAL A 887 23.30 24.08 13.49
C VAL A 887 22.12 24.88 14.03
N ALA A 888 21.50 25.70 13.19
CA ALA A 888 20.31 26.50 13.55
C ALA A 888 19.13 25.61 13.95
N LEU A 889 18.87 24.52 13.23
CA LEU A 889 17.83 23.54 13.56
C LEU A 889 18.07 22.85 14.91
N ARG A 890 19.31 22.40 15.14
CA ARG A 890 19.74 21.77 16.41
C ARG A 890 19.57 22.72 17.60
N ASP A 891 20.04 23.95 17.48
CA ASP A 891 19.95 24.94 18.56
C ASP A 891 18.50 25.26 18.95
N GLU A 892 17.62 25.46 17.95
CA GLU A 892 16.23 25.77 18.22
C GLU A 892 15.48 24.57 18.78
N ARG A 893 15.78 23.34 18.30
CA ARG A 893 15.30 22.08 18.89
C ARG A 893 15.65 21.99 20.38
N GLN A 894 16.91 22.19 20.75
CA GLN A 894 17.34 22.19 22.16
C GLN A 894 16.62 23.26 23.00
N LYS A 895 16.46 24.48 22.46
CA LYS A 895 15.73 25.59 23.12
C LYS A 895 14.24 25.28 23.36
N TRP A 896 13.59 24.48 22.52
CA TRP A 896 12.21 24.06 22.71
C TRP A 896 12.07 22.89 23.68
N LEU A 897 12.95 21.89 23.59
CA LEU A 897 12.96 20.72 24.48
C LEU A 897 13.28 21.07 25.93
N SER A 898 14.20 22.00 26.14
CA SER A 898 14.56 22.53 27.48
C SER A 898 13.46 23.35 28.15
N ARG A 899 12.44 23.80 27.40
CA ARG A 899 11.26 24.50 27.94
C ARG A 899 10.14 23.55 28.33
N ASP A 900 9.90 22.53 27.52
CA ASP A 900 8.89 21.51 27.75
C ASP A 900 9.23 20.23 26.98
N ALA A 901 9.35 19.09 27.69
CA ALA A 901 9.66 17.79 27.09
C ALA A 901 8.57 17.31 26.12
N ARG A 902 7.34 17.83 26.21
CA ARG A 902 6.25 17.57 25.25
C ARG A 902 6.53 18.13 23.84
N ASN A 903 7.56 18.97 23.68
CA ASN A 903 8.05 19.43 22.38
C ASN A 903 8.85 18.36 21.59
N GLY A 904 8.75 17.08 21.96
CA GLY A 904 9.40 15.96 21.26
C GLY A 904 9.06 15.87 19.76
N TRP A 905 7.97 16.47 19.29
CA TRP A 905 7.66 16.63 17.86
C TRP A 905 8.79 17.34 17.09
N THR A 906 9.59 18.21 17.74
CA THR A 906 10.74 18.89 17.12
C THR A 906 11.85 17.95 16.68
N HIS A 907 11.92 16.72 17.22
CA HIS A 907 12.82 15.67 16.75
C HIS A 907 12.50 15.26 15.31
N HIS A 908 11.23 15.35 14.91
CA HIS A 908 10.72 14.88 13.63
C HIS A 908 10.78 15.93 12.51
N VAL A 909 11.39 17.10 12.77
CA VAL A 909 11.73 18.04 11.70
C VAL A 909 13.04 17.62 11.05
N LEU A 910 12.98 17.22 9.78
CA LEU A 910 14.15 16.94 8.96
C LEU A 910 14.66 18.20 8.25
N LEU A 911 15.91 18.14 7.79
CA LEU A 911 16.55 19.12 6.92
C LEU A 911 17.18 18.35 5.75
N VAL A 912 16.84 18.76 4.52
CA VAL A 912 17.50 18.32 3.29
C VAL A 912 18.20 19.52 2.67
N GLU A 913 19.41 19.33 2.15
CA GLU A 913 20.21 20.37 1.51
C GLU A 913 20.81 19.83 0.20
N THR A 914 21.03 20.71 -0.78
CA THR A 914 21.88 20.37 -1.93
C THR A 914 23.33 20.19 -1.50
N SER A 915 24.12 19.46 -2.29
CA SER A 915 25.58 19.40 -2.09
C SER A 915 26.30 20.57 -2.75
N ASP A 916 27.24 21.18 -2.02
CA ASP A 916 28.08 22.30 -2.49
C ASP A 916 28.96 21.98 -3.72
#